data_AF-A0A8J5BD69-F1
#
_entry.id   AF-A0A8J5BD69-F1
#
_cell.length_a   1.000
_cell.length_b   1.000
_cell.length_c   1.000
_cell.angle_alpha   90.00
_cell.angle_beta   90.00
_cell.angle_gamma   90.00
#
_symmetry.space_group_name_H-M   'P 1'
#
loop_
_entity.id
_entity.type
_entity.pdbx_description
1 polymer ?
#
loop_
_entity_poly.entity_id
_entity_poly.type
_entity_poly.pdbx_seq_one_letter_code
_entity_poly.pdbx_strand_id
1 'polypeptide(L)'
;MSQEEISSLAWLEELQLSDVLASDAVRSLHETIEHEWDFLRRSACQTAAGRALWSHVVHDPMAAVFAGESYLRSLYEKMRQDKLNNAREISGVILAIRTLWFDSRLEAAIDSFASRAPQVVLLGAGMDARAYRLSCLKESTVFEVDFPELLQIKASLLKEVMASAKEHQIAMRAKSLTRVTADIREGDWMEKLQRSGYLPERQTVWVLEGILYYLPHLHAMQVLKTIAASCSSAHSVLLADFMNKSSISLSNSTYQFYSDWPDHLLPSLGYGHVKLSQIGDPDAHFGLLTDSQNLFNKLRSLPRSMEIHPEDGTPCRRLYLVEASGPVFRLEMPVGNFIASSTASSLIILLVCSYLWKLGPWFACDLFVIPDGQMLSDKTIGGGDDAFNTFFSETGAGKHVPRAVFVDLEPNVIDEVRTGAYRQLFHPEQLINGKEDAANNFARGHYTIGKEIVDLCLDRIRKLADNCTGLQGFLVFNAVGGGTGSGLGSLLLERLSVDYGKKSKLGFTVYPSPQVSTSVVEPYNSVLSTHSLLEHTDVSVLLDNEAIYDICRRSLDIERPTYTNLNRLVSQVISSLTASLRFDGALNVDVTEFQTNLVPYPRIHFMLSSYAPVISAEKAYHEQLSVAEITNTAFEPSSMMAKCDPRHGKYMACCLMYRGDVVPKDVNAAVVTIKTKRTIQFVDWCPTGFKCGINYQPPTAVPGGDLAKVQRAVCMISNSTSVAEVFSRIDHKFDLMYAKRAFVHWYVGEGMEEGEFSEAREDLAALEKDYEEVGAECPVDEEGEEDEY
;
A
#
# COMPACT_ATOMS: atom_id res chain seq x y z
N MET A 1 -34.00 18.10 7.91
CA MET A 1 -34.32 19.50 8.26
C MET A 1 -34.07 20.35 7.02
N SER A 2 -35.02 21.19 6.63
CA SER A 2 -34.84 22.10 5.50
C SER A 2 -33.87 23.23 5.89
N GLN A 3 -33.17 23.80 4.90
CA GLN A 3 -32.17 24.87 5.09
C GLN A 3 -32.72 26.12 5.82
N GLU A 4 -34.04 26.34 5.79
CA GLU A 4 -34.70 27.46 6.47
C GLU A 4 -34.90 27.23 7.97
N GLU A 5 -34.97 25.98 8.45
CA GLU A 5 -35.14 25.67 9.89
C GLU A 5 -33.85 25.90 10.69
N ILE A 6 -32.68 25.72 10.06
CA ILE A 6 -31.36 25.89 10.69
C ILE A 6 -31.00 27.38 10.84
N SER A 7 -31.48 28.25 9.94
CA SER A 7 -31.10 29.68 9.93
C SER A 7 -31.85 30.54 10.95
N SER A 8 -33.01 30.09 11.44
CA SER A 8 -33.85 30.90 12.34
C SER A 8 -33.42 30.87 13.81
N LEU A 9 -32.57 29.93 14.25
CA LEU A 9 -32.11 29.75 15.64
C LEU A 9 -33.25 29.88 16.69
N ALA A 10 -34.49 29.52 16.32
CA ALA A 10 -35.69 29.66 17.15
C ALA A 10 -35.64 28.76 18.40
N TRP A 11 -34.82 27.71 18.36
CA TRP A 11 -34.60 26.76 19.46
C TRP A 11 -33.84 27.34 20.67
N LEU A 12 -33.28 28.56 20.58
CA LEU A 12 -32.52 29.22 21.64
C LEU A 12 -33.34 30.25 22.47
N GLU A 13 -34.63 30.39 22.18
CA GLU A 13 -35.47 31.49 22.73
C GLU A 13 -35.75 31.40 24.23
N GLU A 14 -35.84 30.19 24.82
CA GLU A 14 -36.08 30.03 26.27
C GLU A 14 -35.41 28.75 26.82
N LEU A 15 -34.64 28.87 27.91
CA LEU A 15 -34.03 27.72 28.59
C LEU A 15 -35.09 27.00 29.44
N GLN A 16 -35.62 25.89 28.93
CA GLN A 16 -36.53 25.02 29.68
C GLN A 16 -35.74 24.02 30.52
N LEU A 17 -35.77 24.18 31.84
CA LEU A 17 -35.19 23.24 32.79
C LEU A 17 -36.19 22.14 33.14
N SER A 18 -35.73 20.88 33.17
CA SER A 18 -36.56 19.74 33.59
C SER A 18 -36.99 19.88 35.06
N ASP A 19 -38.24 19.54 35.38
CA ASP A 19 -38.76 19.48 36.76
C ASP A 19 -37.87 18.62 37.68
N VAL A 20 -37.18 17.62 37.11
CA VAL A 20 -36.30 16.69 37.85
C VAL A 20 -35.04 17.39 38.38
N LEU A 21 -34.54 18.41 37.67
CA LEU A 21 -33.41 19.23 38.13
C LEU A 21 -33.74 20.06 39.38
N ALA A 22 -35.03 20.34 39.63
CA ALA A 22 -35.47 21.08 40.80
C ALA A 22 -35.63 20.20 42.06
N SER A 23 -35.44 18.89 41.96
CA SER A 23 -35.51 17.98 43.11
C SER A 23 -34.32 18.18 44.06
N ASP A 24 -34.59 18.15 45.37
CA ASP A 24 -33.56 18.34 46.40
C ASP A 24 -32.44 17.28 46.32
N ALA A 25 -32.78 16.05 45.90
CA ALA A 25 -31.83 14.97 45.70
C ALA A 25 -30.83 15.27 44.57
N VAL A 26 -31.31 15.71 43.41
CA VAL A 26 -30.44 16.05 42.27
C VAL A 26 -29.61 17.29 42.58
N ARG A 27 -30.16 18.28 43.27
CA ARG A 27 -29.42 19.47 43.72
C ARG A 27 -28.28 19.11 44.68
N SER A 28 -28.55 18.30 45.70
CA SER A 28 -27.53 17.86 46.66
C SER A 28 -26.39 17.08 45.99
N LEU A 29 -26.70 16.26 44.98
CA LEU A 29 -25.68 15.58 44.18
C LEU A 29 -24.81 16.56 43.39
N HIS A 30 -25.41 17.58 42.76
CA HIS A 30 -24.67 18.62 42.04
C HIS A 30 -23.87 19.54 42.96
N GLU A 31 -24.35 19.84 44.16
CA GLU A 31 -23.57 20.53 45.20
C GLU A 31 -22.32 19.72 45.58
N THR A 32 -22.45 18.40 45.69
CA THR A 32 -21.32 17.51 45.95
C THR A 32 -20.29 17.56 44.82
N ILE A 33 -20.73 17.56 43.55
CA ILE A 33 -19.85 17.75 42.38
C ILE A 33 -19.11 19.11 42.48
N GLU A 34 -19.82 20.19 42.80
CA GLU A 34 -19.24 21.53 42.87
C GLU A 34 -18.27 21.74 44.04
N HIS A 35 -18.38 20.96 45.11
CA HIS A 35 -17.49 21.04 46.25
C HIS A 35 -16.32 20.06 46.19
N GLU A 36 -16.56 18.81 45.79
CA GLU A 36 -15.60 17.72 45.95
C GLU A 36 -14.81 17.40 44.67
N TRP A 37 -15.38 17.64 43.49
CA TRP A 37 -14.71 17.24 42.25
C TRP A 37 -13.61 18.22 41.85
N ASP A 38 -12.53 17.72 41.25
CA ASP A 38 -11.52 18.55 40.60
C ASP A 38 -12.01 19.06 39.23
N PHE A 39 -11.19 19.89 38.58
CA PHE A 39 -11.53 20.46 37.27
C PHE A 39 -11.78 19.37 36.21
N LEU A 40 -10.97 18.30 36.22
CA LEU A 40 -11.06 17.21 35.26
C LEU A 40 -12.44 16.54 35.32
N ARG A 41 -12.89 16.14 36.52
CA ARG A 41 -14.19 15.47 36.69
C ARG A 41 -15.36 16.42 36.37
N ARG A 42 -15.26 17.70 36.74
CA ARG A 42 -16.27 18.73 36.42
C ARG A 42 -16.43 18.96 34.91
N SER A 43 -15.39 18.74 34.11
CA SER A 43 -15.47 18.87 32.64
C SER A 43 -16.50 17.90 32.00
N ALA A 44 -16.83 16.79 32.68
CA ALA A 44 -17.87 15.87 32.25
C ALA A 44 -19.26 16.53 32.26
N CYS A 45 -19.58 17.33 33.29
CA CYS A 45 -20.83 18.10 33.38
C CYS A 45 -20.90 19.20 32.31
N GLN A 46 -19.78 19.85 32.00
CA GLN A 46 -19.71 20.84 30.91
C GLN A 46 -20.00 20.21 29.55
N THR A 47 -19.47 19.01 29.30
CA THR A 47 -19.72 18.26 28.06
C THR A 47 -21.19 17.86 27.96
N ALA A 48 -21.80 17.42 29.07
CA ALA A 48 -23.23 17.13 29.14
C ALA A 48 -24.09 18.39 28.89
N ALA A 49 -23.70 19.56 29.41
CA ALA A 49 -24.40 20.81 29.16
C ALA A 49 -24.41 21.16 27.66
N GLY A 50 -23.29 20.93 26.96
CA GLY A 50 -23.20 21.09 25.51
C GLY A 50 -24.19 20.22 24.76
N ARG A 51 -24.28 18.93 25.12
CA ARG A 51 -25.27 18.01 24.51
C ARG A 51 -26.72 18.42 24.80
N ALA A 52 -27.00 18.88 26.01
CA ALA A 52 -28.34 19.29 26.43
C ALA A 52 -28.85 20.54 25.68
N LEU A 53 -27.98 21.54 25.50
CA LEU A 53 -28.35 22.80 24.83
C LEU A 53 -28.41 22.66 23.30
N TRP A 54 -27.70 21.68 22.73
CA TRP A 54 -27.78 21.33 21.31
C TRP A 54 -28.76 20.17 21.04
N SER A 55 -29.84 20.08 21.83
CA SER A 55 -30.81 18.96 21.81
C SER A 55 -31.58 18.78 20.49
N HIS A 56 -31.68 19.84 19.68
CA HIS A 56 -32.28 19.78 18.35
C HIS A 56 -31.49 18.91 17.35
N VAL A 57 -30.20 18.66 17.62
CA VAL A 57 -29.36 17.76 16.82
C VAL A 57 -28.84 16.58 17.64
N VAL A 58 -28.44 16.81 18.90
CA VAL A 58 -27.98 15.76 19.81
C VAL A 58 -29.12 15.31 20.71
N HIS A 59 -29.79 14.22 20.35
CA HIS A 59 -30.88 13.67 21.16
C HIS A 59 -30.36 12.87 22.36
N ASP A 60 -30.00 13.57 23.43
CA ASP A 60 -29.59 12.98 24.71
C ASP A 60 -30.60 13.33 25.82
N PRO A 61 -31.46 12.39 26.24
CA PRO A 61 -32.51 12.66 27.24
C PRO A 61 -31.94 12.88 28.65
N MET A 62 -30.71 12.44 28.92
CA MET A 62 -30.09 12.50 30.25
C MET A 62 -29.14 13.70 30.38
N ALA A 63 -28.72 14.30 29.27
CA ALA A 63 -27.70 15.34 29.24
C ALA A 63 -28.02 16.52 30.17
N ALA A 64 -29.28 16.98 30.23
CA ALA A 64 -29.66 18.10 31.09
C ALA A 64 -29.47 17.78 32.58
N VAL A 65 -29.88 16.58 33.01
CA VAL A 65 -29.74 16.15 34.41
C VAL A 65 -28.29 15.93 34.78
N PHE A 66 -27.50 15.35 33.89
CA PHE A 66 -26.07 15.15 34.11
C PHE A 66 -25.25 16.45 34.11
N ALA A 67 -25.71 17.46 33.37
CA ALA A 67 -25.08 18.77 33.34
C ALA A 67 -25.31 19.54 34.64
N GLY A 68 -26.52 19.50 35.19
CA GLY A 68 -26.89 20.33 36.34
C GLY A 68 -27.24 21.77 35.96
N GLU A 69 -27.97 22.46 36.84
CA GLU A 69 -28.50 23.79 36.58
C GLU A 69 -27.40 24.84 36.34
N SER A 70 -26.32 24.79 37.11
CA SER A 70 -25.22 25.77 37.04
C SER A 70 -24.52 25.76 35.67
N TYR A 71 -24.11 24.58 35.20
CA TYR A 71 -23.44 24.43 33.91
C TYR A 71 -24.36 24.71 32.72
N LEU A 72 -25.64 24.31 32.81
CA LEU A 72 -26.64 24.64 31.79
C LEU A 72 -26.84 26.15 31.65
N ARG A 73 -27.05 26.86 32.76
CA ARG A 73 -27.23 28.32 32.75
C ARG A 73 -25.97 29.03 32.25
N SER A 74 -24.80 28.59 32.69
CA SER A 74 -23.53 29.19 32.28
C SER A 74 -23.29 29.07 30.78
N LEU A 75 -23.50 27.88 30.19
CA LEU A 75 -23.31 27.69 28.76
C LEU A 75 -24.43 28.36 27.94
N TYR A 76 -25.66 28.34 28.41
CA TYR A 76 -26.79 29.02 27.76
C TYR A 76 -26.55 30.53 27.66
N GLU A 77 -26.13 31.16 28.75
CA GLU A 77 -25.84 32.61 28.75
C GLU A 77 -24.68 32.94 27.80
N LYS A 78 -23.68 32.07 27.70
CA LYS A 78 -22.59 32.21 26.72
C LYS A 78 -23.10 32.11 25.28
N MET A 79 -23.92 31.11 24.97
CA MET A 79 -24.55 30.95 23.64
C MET A 79 -25.43 32.16 23.29
N ARG A 80 -26.15 32.71 24.27
CA ARG A 80 -26.96 33.92 24.13
C ARG A 80 -26.11 35.14 23.82
N GLN A 81 -24.98 35.31 24.51
CA GLN A 81 -24.02 36.39 24.25
C GLN A 81 -23.36 36.25 22.87
N ASP A 82 -22.99 35.04 22.46
CA ASP A 82 -22.46 34.77 21.12
C ASP A 82 -23.47 35.18 20.04
N LYS A 83 -24.77 34.88 20.24
CA LYS A 83 -25.86 35.32 19.35
C LYS A 83 -26.02 36.84 19.33
N LEU A 84 -26.03 37.50 20.49
CA LEU A 84 -26.13 38.97 20.60
C LEU A 84 -24.96 39.68 19.90
N ASN A 85 -23.77 39.08 19.94
CA ASN A 85 -22.56 39.62 19.35
C ASN A 85 -22.37 39.24 17.86
N ASN A 86 -23.34 38.55 17.24
CA ASN A 86 -23.21 37.97 15.89
C ASN A 86 -21.88 37.19 15.73
N ALA A 87 -21.53 36.39 16.73
CA ALA A 87 -20.37 35.52 16.65
C ALA A 87 -20.55 34.55 15.47
N ARG A 88 -19.46 34.32 14.73
CA ARG A 88 -19.45 33.40 13.57
C ARG A 88 -19.65 31.93 13.98
N GLU A 89 -19.47 31.64 15.26
CA GLU A 89 -19.62 30.32 15.86
C GLU A 89 -20.31 30.47 17.23
N ILE A 90 -21.34 29.65 17.46
CA ILE A 90 -22.04 29.61 18.73
C ILE A 90 -21.34 28.60 19.64
N SER A 91 -21.12 28.97 20.91
CA SER A 91 -20.54 28.08 21.91
C SER A 91 -21.23 26.72 21.97
N GLY A 92 -20.44 25.66 22.12
CA GLY A 92 -20.92 24.27 22.20
C GLY A 92 -21.08 23.56 20.86
N VAL A 93 -21.00 24.26 19.71
CA VAL A 93 -21.10 23.62 18.38
C VAL A 93 -20.05 22.52 18.16
N ILE A 94 -18.82 22.72 18.67
CA ILE A 94 -17.73 21.73 18.60
C ILE A 94 -18.12 20.45 19.36
N LEU A 95 -18.74 20.59 20.53
CA LEU A 95 -19.16 19.46 21.36
C LEU A 95 -20.29 18.69 20.68
N ALA A 96 -21.21 19.39 20.02
CA ALA A 96 -22.28 18.79 19.24
C ALA A 96 -21.72 17.99 18.04
N ILE A 97 -20.88 18.62 17.21
CA ILE A 97 -20.23 17.96 16.06
C ILE A 97 -19.42 16.75 16.50
N ARG A 98 -18.61 16.89 17.57
CA ARG A 98 -17.83 15.78 18.11
C ARG A 98 -18.74 14.63 18.54
N THR A 99 -19.78 14.91 19.33
CA THR A 99 -20.72 13.88 19.80
C THR A 99 -21.36 13.13 18.62
N LEU A 100 -21.84 13.87 17.61
CA LEU A 100 -22.48 13.30 16.41
C LEU A 100 -21.51 12.47 15.57
N TRP A 101 -20.25 12.91 15.45
CA TRP A 101 -19.21 12.16 14.76
C TRP A 101 -18.95 10.83 15.46
N PHE A 102 -18.75 10.85 16.78
CA PHE A 102 -18.55 9.63 17.56
C PHE A 102 -19.75 8.68 17.48
N ASP A 103 -20.99 9.21 17.53
CA ASP A 103 -22.20 8.39 17.40
C ASP A 103 -22.29 7.73 16.02
N SER A 104 -22.07 8.50 14.95
CA SER A 104 -22.10 8.00 13.57
C SER A 104 -21.01 6.95 13.32
N ARG A 105 -19.80 7.18 13.85
CA ARG A 105 -18.68 6.24 13.72
C ARG A 105 -18.87 4.98 14.56
N LEU A 106 -19.44 5.12 15.77
CA LEU A 106 -19.76 3.99 16.63
C LEU A 106 -20.83 3.09 15.98
N GLU A 107 -21.88 3.68 15.41
CA GLU A 107 -22.91 2.95 14.67
C GLU A 107 -22.30 2.24 13.45
N ALA A 108 -21.52 2.94 12.63
CA ALA A 108 -20.84 2.35 11.48
C ALA A 108 -19.87 1.21 11.86
N ALA A 109 -19.17 1.34 13.00
CA ALA A 109 -18.26 0.30 13.49
C ALA A 109 -19.01 -0.92 14.04
N ILE A 110 -20.18 -0.74 14.64
CA ILE A 110 -21.03 -1.85 15.09
C ILE A 110 -21.63 -2.58 13.88
N ASP A 111 -22.09 -1.83 12.88
CA ASP A 111 -22.69 -2.39 11.66
C ASP A 111 -21.66 -3.17 10.81
N SER A 112 -20.37 -2.83 10.90
CA SER A 112 -19.29 -3.55 10.19
C SER A 112 -18.90 -4.88 10.85
N PHE A 113 -19.32 -5.13 12.10
CA PHE A 113 -18.99 -6.35 12.82
C PHE A 113 -19.91 -7.52 12.44
N ALA A 114 -19.31 -8.63 11.98
CA ALA A 114 -20.03 -9.85 11.63
C ALA A 114 -20.66 -10.60 12.84
N SER A 115 -20.19 -10.32 14.06
CA SER A 115 -20.65 -11.02 15.27
C SER A 115 -21.97 -10.45 15.82
N ARG A 116 -22.85 -11.33 16.32
CA ARG A 116 -24.16 -10.94 16.89
C ARG A 116 -24.10 -10.32 18.31
N ALA A 117 -22.93 -9.96 18.84
CA ALA A 117 -22.81 -9.37 20.19
C ALA A 117 -21.49 -8.62 20.41
N PRO A 118 -21.29 -7.43 19.81
CA PRO A 118 -20.05 -6.68 19.96
C PRO A 118 -19.91 -6.03 21.34
N GLN A 119 -18.67 -5.70 21.71
CA GLN A 119 -18.35 -5.00 22.96
C GLN A 119 -18.07 -3.53 22.68
N VAL A 120 -18.53 -2.64 23.54
CA VAL A 120 -18.22 -1.20 23.46
C VAL A 120 -17.63 -0.76 24.78
N VAL A 121 -16.43 -0.19 24.75
CA VAL A 121 -15.73 0.30 25.93
C VAL A 121 -15.66 1.82 25.85
N LEU A 122 -16.39 2.49 26.74
CA LEU A 122 -16.34 3.93 26.93
C LEU A 122 -15.25 4.22 27.97
N LEU A 123 -14.07 4.61 27.51
CA LEU A 123 -12.92 4.86 28.37
C LEU A 123 -12.93 6.34 28.78
N GLY A 124 -13.19 6.61 30.06
CA GLY A 124 -13.54 7.95 30.52
C GLY A 124 -14.98 8.31 30.17
N ALA A 125 -15.92 7.42 30.50
CA ALA A 125 -17.32 7.55 30.11
C ALA A 125 -17.96 8.88 30.57
N GLY A 126 -17.48 9.46 31.68
CA GLY A 126 -18.01 10.69 32.24
C GLY A 126 -19.53 10.65 32.36
N MET A 127 -20.14 11.77 32.04
CA MET A 127 -21.60 11.96 32.01
C MET A 127 -22.25 11.50 30.70
N ASP A 128 -21.74 10.46 30.03
CA ASP A 128 -22.28 9.96 28.75
C ASP A 128 -23.55 9.10 28.93
N ALA A 129 -24.54 9.27 28.05
CA ALA A 129 -25.82 8.54 28.06
C ALA A 129 -26.02 7.60 26.86
N ARG A 130 -24.98 7.32 26.05
CA ARG A 130 -25.07 6.48 24.83
C ARG A 130 -25.78 5.14 25.05
N ALA A 131 -25.51 4.46 26.16
CA ALA A 131 -26.16 3.19 26.53
C ALA A 131 -27.69 3.29 26.68
N TYR A 132 -28.23 4.49 26.91
CA TYR A 132 -29.66 4.77 27.09
C TYR A 132 -30.32 5.41 25.86
N ARG A 133 -29.55 5.91 24.89
CA ARG A 133 -30.09 6.61 23.71
C ARG A 133 -29.81 5.94 22.36
N LEU A 134 -28.68 5.27 22.17
CA LEU A 134 -28.31 4.70 20.86
C LEU A 134 -28.96 3.34 20.62
N SER A 135 -29.74 3.23 19.55
CA SER A 135 -30.42 1.98 19.16
C SER A 135 -29.50 0.91 18.59
N CYS A 136 -28.35 1.29 18.03
CA CYS A 136 -27.35 0.35 17.50
C CYS A 136 -26.73 -0.54 18.61
N LEU A 137 -26.83 -0.13 19.88
CA LEU A 137 -26.27 -0.87 21.01
C LEU A 137 -27.14 -2.04 21.51
N LYS A 138 -28.30 -2.31 20.92
CA LYS A 138 -29.27 -3.32 21.39
C LYS A 138 -28.69 -4.71 21.62
N GLU A 139 -27.73 -5.12 20.81
CA GLU A 139 -27.05 -6.42 20.94
C GLU A 139 -25.67 -6.31 21.60
N SER A 140 -25.24 -5.09 21.93
CA SER A 140 -23.89 -4.77 22.37
C SER A 140 -23.76 -4.77 23.90
N THR A 141 -22.64 -5.30 24.39
CA THR A 141 -22.25 -5.21 25.82
C THR A 141 -21.43 -3.96 26.03
N VAL A 142 -21.92 -3.02 26.85
CA VAL A 142 -21.27 -1.72 27.07
C VAL A 142 -20.54 -1.71 28.42
N PHE A 143 -19.29 -1.26 28.41
CA PHE A 143 -18.46 -1.05 29.58
C PHE A 143 -18.19 0.44 29.75
N GLU A 144 -18.54 1.00 30.91
CA GLU A 144 -18.17 2.35 31.30
C GLU A 144 -16.99 2.28 32.26
N VAL A 145 -15.84 2.83 31.87
CA VAL A 145 -14.63 2.85 32.69
C VAL A 145 -14.37 4.28 33.14
N ASP A 146 -14.43 4.54 34.45
CA ASP A 146 -14.18 5.86 35.02
C ASP A 146 -13.90 5.79 36.53
N PHE A 147 -13.65 6.96 37.14
CA PHE A 147 -13.46 7.13 38.58
C PHE A 147 -14.66 6.60 39.38
N PRO A 148 -14.43 6.00 40.56
CA PRO A 148 -15.50 5.44 41.38
C PRO A 148 -16.53 6.49 41.80
N GLU A 149 -16.09 7.69 42.19
CA GLU A 149 -17.01 8.76 42.61
C GLU A 149 -17.89 9.24 41.46
N LEU A 150 -17.33 9.32 40.25
CA LEU A 150 -18.07 9.74 39.05
C LEU A 150 -19.16 8.73 38.70
N LEU A 151 -18.82 7.44 38.65
CA LEU A 151 -19.78 6.38 38.33
C LEU A 151 -20.89 6.26 39.39
N GLN A 152 -20.57 6.49 40.66
CA GLN A 152 -21.55 6.48 41.76
C GLN A 152 -22.55 7.64 41.67
N ILE A 153 -22.07 8.87 41.43
CA ILE A 153 -22.95 10.03 41.27
C ILE A 153 -23.80 9.87 40.00
N LYS A 154 -23.21 9.43 38.88
CA LYS A 154 -23.95 9.16 37.64
C LYS A 154 -25.06 8.13 37.85
N ALA A 155 -24.78 7.03 38.56
CA ALA A 155 -25.78 6.02 38.88
C ALA A 155 -26.90 6.56 39.79
N SER A 156 -26.56 7.44 40.72
CA SER A 156 -27.53 8.09 41.62
C SER A 156 -28.43 9.05 40.85
N LEU A 157 -27.87 9.89 39.97
CA LEU A 157 -28.63 10.77 39.09
C LEU A 157 -29.58 9.97 38.18
N LEU A 158 -29.10 8.87 37.59
CA LEU A 158 -29.94 7.97 36.79
C LEU A 158 -31.11 7.39 37.58
N LYS A 159 -30.89 7.04 38.84
CA LYS A 159 -31.93 6.48 39.72
C LYS A 159 -33.03 7.51 40.02
N GLU A 160 -32.66 8.77 40.26
CA GLU A 160 -33.63 9.85 40.50
C GLU A 160 -34.49 10.14 39.27
N VAL A 161 -33.89 10.14 38.07
CA VAL A 161 -34.61 10.30 36.80
C VAL A 161 -35.57 9.14 36.56
N MET A 162 -35.12 7.90 36.77
CA MET A 162 -35.97 6.72 36.59
C MET A 162 -37.12 6.65 37.61
N ALA A 163 -36.96 7.24 38.79
CA ALA A 163 -38.01 7.33 39.80
C ALA A 163 -39.08 8.39 39.48
N SER A 164 -38.78 9.36 38.61
CA SER A 164 -39.72 10.42 38.22
C SER A 164 -40.85 9.90 37.32
N ALA A 165 -42.10 10.22 37.67
CA ALA A 165 -43.31 9.70 37.03
C ALA A 165 -43.49 10.12 35.55
N LYS A 166 -42.82 11.19 35.09
CA LYS A 166 -42.90 11.67 33.69
C LYS A 166 -41.91 10.99 32.74
N GLU A 167 -40.83 10.38 33.26
CA GLU A 167 -39.70 9.84 32.47
C GLU A 167 -39.63 8.31 32.46
N HIS A 168 -40.72 7.62 32.87
CA HIS A 168 -40.89 6.16 32.90
C HIS A 168 -40.68 5.43 31.55
N GLN A 169 -40.30 6.12 30.47
CA GLN A 169 -39.97 5.55 29.16
C GLN A 169 -38.46 5.42 28.87
N ILE A 170 -37.57 5.87 29.77
CA ILE A 170 -36.12 5.75 29.56
C ILE A 170 -35.67 4.33 29.89
N ALA A 171 -35.80 3.44 28.90
CA ALA A 171 -35.25 2.08 28.96
C ALA A 171 -33.82 2.06 28.43
N MET A 172 -32.94 1.31 29.11
CA MET A 172 -31.60 1.02 28.59
C MET A 172 -31.72 0.39 27.21
N ARG A 173 -31.02 0.96 26.23
CA ARG A 173 -31.03 0.47 24.85
C ARG A 173 -29.98 -0.59 24.64
N ALA A 174 -28.86 -0.51 25.35
CA ALA A 174 -27.81 -1.52 25.32
C ALA A 174 -28.26 -2.87 25.89
N LYS A 175 -27.70 -3.98 25.40
CA LYS A 175 -27.98 -5.33 25.91
C LYS A 175 -27.65 -5.47 27.40
N SER A 176 -26.51 -4.90 27.79
CA SER A 176 -26.06 -4.82 29.17
C SER A 176 -25.08 -3.67 29.34
N LEU A 177 -25.03 -3.13 30.55
CA LEU A 177 -24.15 -2.03 30.94
C LEU A 177 -23.40 -2.42 32.22
N THR A 178 -22.07 -2.48 32.12
CA THR A 178 -21.19 -2.77 33.26
C THR A 178 -20.34 -1.55 33.57
N ARG A 179 -20.39 -1.09 34.82
CA ARG A 179 -19.58 0.04 35.30
C ARG A 179 -18.31 -0.49 35.96
N VAL A 180 -17.16 -0.10 35.45
CA VAL A 180 -15.83 -0.55 35.89
C VAL A 180 -15.14 0.62 36.55
N THR A 181 -14.98 0.55 37.88
CA THR A 181 -14.30 1.58 38.66
C THR A 181 -12.79 1.44 38.47
N ALA A 182 -12.19 2.32 37.68
CA ALA A 182 -10.75 2.29 37.42
C ALA A 182 -10.23 3.69 37.04
N ASP A 183 -9.00 4.00 37.48
CA ASP A 183 -8.24 5.13 36.97
C ASP A 183 -7.36 4.63 35.82
N ILE A 184 -7.56 5.17 34.62
CA ILE A 184 -6.83 4.75 33.42
C ILE A 184 -5.34 5.14 33.44
N ARG A 185 -4.93 5.96 34.41
CA ARG A 185 -3.52 6.29 34.69
C ARG A 185 -2.82 5.18 35.47
N GLU A 186 -3.57 4.30 36.13
CA GLU A 186 -3.02 3.15 36.86
C GLU A 186 -2.83 1.96 35.91
N GLY A 187 -1.81 1.13 36.10
CA GLY A 187 -1.54 0.01 35.18
C GLY A 187 -2.56 -1.14 35.24
N ASP A 188 -3.52 -1.11 36.16
CA ASP A 188 -4.43 -2.23 36.46
C ASP A 188 -5.84 -2.09 35.87
N TRP A 189 -6.15 -1.00 35.17
CA TRP A 189 -7.50 -0.75 34.63
C TRP A 189 -7.95 -1.83 33.63
N MET A 190 -7.02 -2.38 32.84
CA MET A 190 -7.31 -3.44 31.88
C MET A 190 -7.63 -4.77 32.59
N GLU A 191 -6.95 -5.07 33.70
CA GLU A 191 -7.27 -6.24 34.53
C GLU A 191 -8.64 -6.10 35.20
N LYS A 192 -8.94 -4.91 35.74
CA LYS A 192 -10.26 -4.59 36.32
C LYS A 192 -11.36 -4.77 35.27
N LEU A 193 -11.14 -4.30 34.05
CA LEU A 193 -12.06 -4.45 32.92
C LEU A 193 -12.30 -5.92 32.56
N GLN A 194 -11.25 -6.74 32.46
CA GLN A 194 -11.35 -8.18 32.21
C GLN A 194 -12.11 -8.92 33.33
N ARG A 195 -11.84 -8.60 34.61
CA ARG A 195 -12.56 -9.17 35.76
C ARG A 195 -14.05 -8.82 35.75
N SER A 196 -14.43 -7.68 35.16
CA SER A 196 -15.81 -7.26 34.98
C SER A 196 -16.52 -7.93 33.78
N GLY A 197 -15.86 -8.86 33.08
CA GLY A 197 -16.47 -9.64 31.99
C GLY A 197 -16.09 -9.17 30.58
N TYR A 198 -15.10 -8.28 30.45
CA TYR A 198 -14.53 -7.95 29.14
C TYR A 198 -13.70 -9.11 28.59
N LEU A 199 -13.87 -9.45 27.30
CA LEU A 199 -13.17 -10.54 26.63
C LEU A 199 -12.32 -9.95 25.51
N PRO A 200 -10.98 -9.97 25.60
CA PRO A 200 -10.08 -9.40 24.58
C PRO A 200 -10.25 -9.99 23.18
N GLU A 201 -10.68 -11.26 23.09
CA GLU A 201 -10.88 -11.98 21.83
C GLU A 201 -12.13 -11.54 21.05
N ARG A 202 -12.98 -10.67 21.62
CA ARG A 202 -14.20 -10.20 20.97
C ARG A 202 -14.03 -8.84 20.31
N GLN A 203 -14.76 -8.65 19.22
CA GLN A 203 -14.82 -7.38 18.49
C GLN A 203 -15.26 -6.26 19.41
N THR A 204 -14.39 -5.26 19.58
CA THR A 204 -14.58 -4.18 20.54
C THR A 204 -14.48 -2.82 19.85
N VAL A 205 -15.44 -1.92 20.11
CA VAL A 205 -15.29 -0.49 19.81
C VAL A 205 -14.80 0.23 21.05
N TRP A 206 -13.60 0.81 20.98
CA TRP A 206 -13.00 1.65 22.01
C TRP A 206 -13.34 3.10 21.73
N VAL A 207 -13.98 3.78 22.68
CA VAL A 207 -14.37 5.18 22.57
C VAL A 207 -13.61 5.99 23.60
N LEU A 208 -12.70 6.84 23.12
CA LEU A 208 -11.91 7.79 23.89
C LEU A 208 -12.33 9.20 23.49
N GLU A 209 -13.56 9.59 23.83
CA GLU A 209 -14.06 10.93 23.56
C GLU A 209 -13.67 11.89 24.70
N GLY A 210 -12.78 12.82 24.37
CA GLY A 210 -12.47 13.98 25.20
C GLY A 210 -11.62 13.69 26.42
N ILE A 211 -10.78 12.64 26.37
CA ILE A 211 -9.97 12.21 27.51
C ILE A 211 -8.45 12.32 27.29
N LEU A 212 -7.97 12.04 26.08
CA LEU A 212 -6.52 11.86 25.82
C LEU A 212 -5.68 13.07 26.22
N TYR A 213 -6.15 14.27 25.91
CA TYR A 213 -5.43 15.52 26.18
C TYR A 213 -5.39 15.92 27.67
N TYR A 214 -6.14 15.26 28.56
CA TYR A 214 -6.00 15.44 30.01
C TYR A 214 -4.93 14.55 30.64
N LEU A 215 -4.46 13.53 29.91
CA LEU A 215 -3.45 12.61 30.39
C LEU A 215 -2.04 13.17 30.16
N PRO A 216 -1.10 12.93 31.08
CA PRO A 216 0.33 13.12 30.80
C PRO A 216 0.75 12.28 29.59
N HIS A 217 1.72 12.77 28.81
CA HIS A 217 2.17 12.11 27.58
C HIS A 217 2.49 10.61 27.78
N LEU A 218 3.18 10.25 28.87
CA LEU A 218 3.51 8.86 29.18
C LEU A 218 2.26 7.98 29.31
N HIS A 219 1.25 8.43 30.05
CA HIS A 219 0.01 7.67 30.27
C HIS A 219 -0.85 7.61 29.01
N ALA A 220 -0.97 8.72 28.25
CA ALA A 220 -1.70 8.73 26.99
C ALA A 220 -1.13 7.69 26.00
N MET A 221 0.20 7.65 25.88
CA MET A 221 0.88 6.67 25.02
C MET A 221 0.72 5.24 25.52
N GLN A 222 0.74 5.01 26.84
CA GLN A 222 0.50 3.69 27.43
C GLN A 222 -0.92 3.19 27.17
N VAL A 223 -1.94 4.04 27.34
CA VAL A 223 -3.33 3.71 27.04
C VAL A 223 -3.49 3.33 25.56
N LEU A 224 -2.97 4.16 24.65
CA LEU A 224 -3.04 3.88 23.21
C LEU A 224 -2.32 2.58 22.82
N LYS A 225 -1.16 2.27 23.43
CA LYS A 225 -0.44 1.00 23.22
C LYS A 225 -1.20 -0.21 23.77
N THR A 226 -1.82 -0.06 24.94
CA THR A 226 -2.61 -1.13 25.57
C THR A 226 -3.83 -1.48 24.72
N ILE A 227 -4.52 -0.47 24.19
CA ILE A 227 -5.63 -0.68 23.26
C ILE A 227 -5.13 -1.28 21.95
N ALA A 228 -3.99 -0.82 21.41
CA ALA A 228 -3.41 -1.35 20.18
C ALA A 228 -3.13 -2.86 20.28
N ALA A 229 -2.57 -3.30 21.41
CA ALA A 229 -2.34 -4.71 21.70
C ALA A 229 -3.65 -5.53 21.71
N SER A 230 -4.73 -4.96 22.25
CA SER A 230 -6.07 -5.58 22.20
C SER A 230 -6.62 -5.63 20.77
N CYS A 231 -6.40 -4.58 19.97
CA CYS A 231 -6.83 -4.51 18.57
C CYS A 231 -6.11 -5.51 17.65
N SER A 232 -4.92 -6.00 18.03
CA SER A 232 -4.23 -7.07 17.31
C SER A 232 -4.91 -8.44 17.50
N SER A 233 -5.62 -8.65 18.62
CA SER A 233 -6.21 -9.94 18.97
C SER A 233 -7.63 -10.17 18.42
N ALA A 234 -8.39 -9.09 18.21
CA ALA A 234 -9.74 -9.13 17.66
C ALA A 234 -10.00 -7.89 16.80
N HIS A 235 -10.82 -8.01 15.75
CA HIS A 235 -11.20 -6.87 14.88
C HIS A 235 -11.89 -5.79 15.73
N SER A 236 -11.11 -4.81 16.16
CA SER A 236 -11.50 -3.77 17.10
C SER A 236 -11.21 -2.40 16.49
N VAL A 237 -12.08 -1.45 16.80
CA VAL A 237 -12.05 -0.08 16.28
C VAL A 237 -11.80 0.86 17.44
N LEU A 238 -10.81 1.74 17.31
CA LEU A 238 -10.55 2.87 18.19
C LEU A 238 -11.16 4.14 17.58
N LEU A 239 -11.99 4.82 18.36
CA LEU A 239 -12.46 6.16 18.11
C LEU A 239 -11.84 7.09 19.16
N ALA A 240 -11.12 8.13 18.74
CA ALA A 240 -10.45 9.05 19.65
C ALA A 240 -10.38 10.47 19.10
N ASP A 241 -10.31 11.48 19.97
CA ASP A 241 -10.04 12.87 19.59
C ASP A 241 -8.65 13.35 20.07
N PHE A 242 -7.95 14.08 19.21
CA PHE A 242 -6.62 14.63 19.46
C PHE A 242 -6.62 16.14 19.28
N MET A 243 -5.88 16.84 20.13
CA MET A 243 -5.62 18.27 19.98
C MET A 243 -4.22 18.52 19.44
N ASN A 244 -4.06 19.59 18.68
CA ASN A 244 -2.75 20.03 18.18
C ASN A 244 -1.98 20.86 19.23
N LYS A 245 -0.69 21.08 19.00
CA LYS A 245 0.20 21.78 19.95
C LYS A 245 -0.27 23.19 20.33
N SER A 246 -0.80 23.95 19.38
CA SER A 246 -1.32 25.31 19.65
C SER A 246 -2.53 25.34 20.59
N SER A 247 -3.18 24.19 20.82
CA SER A 247 -4.30 24.08 21.75
C SER A 247 -3.85 23.94 23.21
N ILE A 248 -2.62 23.45 23.44
CA ILE A 248 -2.07 23.25 24.80
C ILE A 248 -1.27 24.46 25.31
N SER A 249 -0.82 25.37 24.43
CA SER A 249 0.06 26.50 24.75
C SER A 249 -0.63 27.69 25.44
N LEU A 250 -1.92 27.56 25.79
CA LEU A 250 -2.69 28.56 26.53
C LEU A 250 -2.19 28.72 27.96
N SER A 251 -2.09 29.97 28.44
CA SER A 251 -1.55 30.33 29.76
C SER A 251 -2.29 29.73 30.97
N ASN A 252 -3.45 29.11 30.77
CA ASN A 252 -4.26 28.41 31.78
C ASN A 252 -4.76 27.03 31.30
N SER A 253 -4.09 26.39 30.34
CA SER A 253 -4.54 25.11 29.79
C SER A 253 -4.27 23.96 30.77
N THR A 254 -5.27 23.13 31.03
CA THR A 254 -5.14 21.88 31.80
C THR A 254 -4.76 20.69 30.92
N TYR A 255 -4.51 20.94 29.63
CA TYR A 255 -4.22 19.91 28.64
C TYR A 255 -2.73 19.59 28.61
N GLN A 256 -2.39 18.31 28.69
CA GLN A 256 -1.03 17.82 28.86
C GLN A 256 -0.52 17.00 27.67
N PHE A 257 -1.41 16.51 26.81
CA PHE A 257 -1.07 15.71 25.65
C PHE A 257 -1.61 16.32 24.36
N TYR A 258 -0.81 16.25 23.30
CA TYR A 258 -1.15 16.74 21.97
C TYR A 258 -0.53 15.85 20.90
N SER A 259 -1.08 15.92 19.69
CA SER A 259 -0.47 15.36 18.50
C SER A 259 -0.89 16.20 17.29
N ASP A 260 0.10 16.74 16.57
CA ASP A 260 -0.15 17.46 15.31
C ASP A 260 -0.44 16.52 14.14
N TRP A 261 0.00 15.25 14.27
CA TRP A 261 -0.10 14.21 13.23
C TRP A 261 -0.58 12.86 13.83
N PRO A 262 -1.84 12.76 14.30
CA PRO A 262 -2.38 11.50 14.84
C PRO A 262 -2.34 10.34 13.83
N ASP A 263 -2.48 10.67 12.56
CA ASP A 263 -2.37 9.79 11.39
C ASP A 263 -0.97 9.17 11.22
N HIS A 264 0.07 9.78 11.77
CA HIS A 264 1.42 9.20 11.81
C HIS A 264 1.71 8.54 13.16
N LEU A 265 1.15 9.09 14.24
CA LEU A 265 1.33 8.58 15.60
C LEU A 265 0.72 7.20 15.78
N LEU A 266 -0.54 7.00 15.39
CA LEU A 266 -1.23 5.74 15.63
C LEU A 266 -0.61 4.56 14.86
N PRO A 267 -0.20 4.68 13.58
CA PRO A 267 0.50 3.59 12.91
C PRO A 267 1.80 3.19 13.62
N SER A 268 2.54 4.14 14.20
CA SER A 268 3.74 3.84 15.00
C SER A 268 3.46 3.02 16.27
N LEU A 269 2.20 2.94 16.71
CA LEU A 269 1.76 2.18 17.88
C LEU A 269 1.11 0.84 17.50
N GLY A 270 1.05 0.48 16.21
CA GLY A 270 0.52 -0.79 15.75
C GLY A 270 -0.93 -0.75 15.23
N TYR A 271 -1.52 0.43 15.07
CA TYR A 271 -2.81 0.58 14.37
C TYR A 271 -2.60 0.46 12.85
N GLY A 272 -3.44 -0.31 12.16
CA GLY A 272 -3.26 -0.59 10.73
C GLY A 272 -3.91 0.44 9.82
N HIS A 273 -5.23 0.64 9.97
CA HIS A 273 -5.98 1.65 9.22
C HIS A 273 -6.29 2.82 10.12
N VAL A 274 -5.91 4.04 9.72
CA VAL A 274 -6.16 5.28 10.47
C VAL A 274 -6.80 6.30 9.54
N LYS A 275 -8.01 6.73 9.88
CA LYS A 275 -8.76 7.79 9.21
C LYS A 275 -8.80 9.01 10.13
N LEU A 276 -8.33 10.14 9.61
CA LEU A 276 -8.29 11.43 10.29
C LEU A 276 -9.35 12.35 9.67
N SER A 277 -10.22 12.92 10.50
CA SER A 277 -11.15 13.99 10.14
C SER A 277 -10.87 15.22 11.01
N GLN A 278 -11.09 16.41 10.46
CA GLN A 278 -11.07 17.67 11.20
C GLN A 278 -12.50 18.26 11.24
N ILE A 279 -12.82 18.98 12.31
CA ILE A 279 -14.09 19.74 12.39
C ILE A 279 -14.23 20.63 11.15
N GLY A 280 -15.36 20.48 10.44
CA GLY A 280 -15.62 21.15 9.16
C GLY A 280 -15.48 20.27 7.91
N ASP A 281 -14.82 19.11 8.02
CA ASP A 281 -14.77 18.12 6.93
C ASP A 281 -16.15 17.54 6.60
N PRO A 282 -16.36 16.99 5.38
CA PRO A 282 -17.68 16.50 4.97
C PRO A 282 -18.31 15.49 5.93
N ASP A 283 -17.49 14.68 6.61
CA ASP A 283 -17.93 13.69 7.60
C ASP A 283 -17.92 14.22 9.05
N ALA A 284 -17.46 15.45 9.29
CA ALA A 284 -17.37 16.11 10.60
C ALA A 284 -17.91 17.55 10.58
N HIS A 285 -18.99 17.79 9.81
CA HIS A 285 -19.65 19.09 9.68
C HIS A 285 -21.13 19.05 10.13
N PHE A 286 -21.88 18.01 9.77
CA PHE A 286 -23.31 17.82 10.10
C PHE A 286 -24.24 18.99 9.75
N GLY A 287 -23.84 19.85 8.81
CA GLY A 287 -24.60 21.05 8.45
C GLY A 287 -24.58 22.17 9.49
N LEU A 288 -23.76 22.07 10.54
CA LEU A 288 -23.70 23.02 11.67
C LEU A 288 -22.73 24.21 11.47
N LEU A 289 -21.89 24.13 10.45
CA LEU A 289 -20.83 25.09 10.08
C LEU A 289 -21.09 25.72 8.70
N THR A 290 -22.16 26.51 8.58
CA THR A 290 -22.65 27.06 7.29
C THR A 290 -21.92 28.33 6.83
N ASP A 291 -21.31 29.08 7.75
CA ASP A 291 -20.51 30.27 7.42
C ASP A 291 -19.13 29.87 6.87
N SER A 292 -18.83 30.27 5.62
CA SER A 292 -17.54 30.00 4.98
C SER A 292 -16.36 30.69 5.69
N GLN A 293 -16.62 31.72 6.50
CA GLN A 293 -15.62 32.45 7.27
C GLN A 293 -15.52 32.05 8.75
N ASN A 294 -16.15 30.94 9.16
CA ASN A 294 -15.97 30.41 10.50
C ASN A 294 -14.52 29.91 10.74
N LEU A 295 -14.12 29.78 12.00
CA LEU A 295 -12.76 29.43 12.40
C LEU A 295 -12.36 28.07 11.80
N PHE A 296 -13.23 27.07 11.87
CA PHE A 296 -12.90 25.71 11.40
C PHE A 296 -12.67 25.63 9.89
N ASN A 297 -13.48 26.34 9.09
CA ASN A 297 -13.32 26.44 7.65
C ASN A 297 -12.02 27.19 7.27
N LYS A 298 -11.67 28.25 8.01
CA LYS A 298 -10.37 28.94 7.85
C LYS A 298 -9.19 28.03 8.23
N LEU A 299 -9.31 27.26 9.29
CA LEU A 299 -8.24 26.35 9.72
C LEU A 299 -8.03 25.17 8.76
N ARG A 300 -9.06 24.77 8.01
CA ARG A 300 -9.01 23.72 7.00
C ARG A 300 -8.23 24.14 5.74
N SER A 301 -8.27 25.42 5.37
CA SER A 301 -7.51 25.93 4.22
C SER A 301 -6.02 26.16 4.53
N LEU A 302 -5.62 26.10 5.79
CA LEU A 302 -4.24 26.31 6.23
C LEU A 302 -3.52 24.99 6.48
N PRO A 303 -2.23 24.87 6.10
CA PRO A 303 -1.47 23.65 6.33
C PRO A 303 -1.32 23.37 7.84
N ARG A 304 -1.32 22.08 8.20
CA ARG A 304 -1.26 21.62 9.61
C ARG A 304 0.01 22.06 10.35
N SER A 305 1.11 22.32 9.63
CA SER A 305 2.36 22.85 10.18
C SER A 305 2.27 24.29 10.67
N MET A 306 1.24 25.05 10.28
CA MET A 306 1.04 26.42 10.73
C MET A 306 0.47 26.43 12.15
N GLU A 307 1.25 26.97 13.09
CA GLU A 307 0.84 27.15 14.50
C GLU A 307 0.05 28.45 14.73
N ILE A 308 0.22 29.46 13.87
CA ILE A 308 -0.40 30.80 13.97
C ILE A 308 -1.06 31.16 12.63
N HIS A 309 -2.24 31.78 12.68
CA HIS A 309 -3.01 32.21 11.54
C HIS A 309 -2.40 33.50 10.93
N PRO A 310 -2.19 33.55 9.60
CA PRO A 310 -1.40 34.60 8.96
C PRO A 310 -2.10 35.97 8.91
N GLU A 311 -3.43 36.01 8.94
CA GLU A 311 -4.18 37.28 8.81
C GLU A 311 -4.44 37.99 10.14
N ASP A 312 -4.65 37.24 11.23
CA ASP A 312 -5.10 37.79 12.51
C ASP A 312 -4.14 37.46 13.69
N GLY A 313 -3.07 36.70 13.42
CA GLY A 313 -2.07 36.35 14.44
C GLY A 313 -2.59 35.42 15.52
N THR A 314 -3.78 34.83 15.35
CA THR A 314 -4.37 33.94 16.35
C THR A 314 -3.76 32.52 16.27
N PRO A 315 -3.61 31.78 17.38
CA PRO A 315 -3.11 30.41 17.34
C PRO A 315 -4.07 29.48 16.58
N CYS A 316 -3.54 28.68 15.65
CA CYS A 316 -4.31 27.69 14.87
C CYS A 316 -4.68 26.48 15.74
N ARG A 317 -5.85 26.50 16.39
CA ARG A 317 -6.31 25.42 17.29
C ARG A 317 -7.16 24.39 16.56
N ARG A 318 -6.63 23.17 16.42
CA ARG A 318 -7.27 22.09 15.68
C ARG A 318 -7.66 20.96 16.62
N LEU A 319 -8.86 20.45 16.40
CA LEU A 319 -9.37 19.21 16.97
C LEU A 319 -9.47 18.18 15.84
N TYR A 320 -8.76 17.08 16.02
CA TYR A 320 -8.72 15.96 15.11
C TYR A 320 -9.59 14.83 15.67
N LEU A 321 -10.45 14.27 14.83
CA LEU A 321 -11.28 13.10 15.12
C LEU A 321 -10.68 11.93 14.36
N VAL A 322 -10.40 10.84 15.07
CA VAL A 322 -9.62 9.73 14.53
C VAL A 322 -10.38 8.42 14.72
N GLU A 323 -10.56 7.72 13.61
CA GLU A 323 -11.01 6.35 13.56
C GLU A 323 -9.81 5.49 13.19
N ALA A 324 -9.37 4.62 14.09
CA ALA A 324 -8.29 3.69 13.85
C ALA A 324 -8.78 2.26 14.06
N SER A 325 -8.26 1.29 13.33
CA SER A 325 -8.52 -0.13 13.59
C SER A 325 -7.22 -0.92 13.62
N GLY A 326 -7.27 -2.09 14.24
CA GLY A 326 -6.20 -3.09 14.10
C GLY A 326 -5.96 -3.41 12.61
N PRO A 327 -4.81 -4.01 12.26
CA PRO A 327 -4.54 -4.43 10.88
C PRO A 327 -5.73 -5.25 10.37
N VAL A 328 -6.38 -4.75 9.32
CA VAL A 328 -7.61 -5.35 8.78
C VAL A 328 -7.23 -6.67 8.11
N PHE A 329 -7.46 -7.77 8.84
CA PHE A 329 -7.58 -9.09 8.24
C PHE A 329 -9.05 -9.34 7.85
N ARG A 330 -9.22 -9.70 6.57
CA ARG A 330 -10.32 -10.40 5.88
C ARG A 330 -11.48 -9.60 5.27
N LEU A 331 -11.59 -9.77 3.95
CA LEU A 331 -12.81 -10.32 3.34
C LEU A 331 -12.90 -11.80 3.73
N GLU A 332 -13.93 -12.17 4.49
CA GLU A 332 -14.33 -13.57 4.68
C GLU A 332 -14.92 -14.09 3.36
N MET A 333 -14.28 -15.09 2.76
CA MET A 333 -15.00 -16.09 1.96
C MET A 333 -15.20 -17.34 2.81
N PRO A 334 -16.24 -18.15 2.53
CA PRO A 334 -16.59 -19.30 3.35
C PRO A 334 -15.44 -20.31 3.32
N VAL A 335 -15.15 -20.90 4.48
CA VAL A 335 -14.25 -22.05 4.60
C VAL A 335 -14.90 -23.24 3.90
N GLY A 336 -14.71 -23.33 2.58
CA GLY A 336 -14.64 -24.61 1.91
C GLY A 336 -13.27 -25.19 2.24
N ASN A 337 -13.24 -26.38 2.81
CA ASN A 337 -12.02 -27.18 2.89
C ASN A 337 -11.46 -27.34 1.47
N PHE A 338 -10.48 -26.51 1.09
CA PHE A 338 -9.69 -26.72 -0.09
C PHE A 338 -8.37 -27.32 0.36
N ILE A 339 -8.29 -28.63 0.19
CA ILE A 339 -7.03 -29.37 0.24
C ILE A 339 -6.21 -28.83 -0.93
N ALA A 340 -5.21 -28.00 -0.64
CA ALA A 340 -4.22 -27.60 -1.63
C ALA A 340 -3.44 -28.86 -2.04
N SER A 341 -3.72 -29.34 -3.25
CA SER A 341 -2.87 -30.31 -3.94
C SER A 341 -2.08 -29.58 -5.02
N SER A 342 -0.91 -29.04 -4.67
CA SER A 342 0.11 -28.74 -5.66
C SER A 342 1.47 -28.70 -4.97
N THR A 343 2.29 -29.68 -5.32
CA THR A 343 3.69 -29.88 -4.93
C THR A 343 4.52 -28.59 -4.96
N ALA A 344 5.17 -28.31 -3.83
CA ALA A 344 6.10 -27.19 -3.61
C ALA A 344 7.07 -26.97 -4.77
N SER A 345 6.95 -25.80 -5.40
CA SER A 345 7.84 -25.30 -6.44
C SER A 345 8.63 -24.10 -5.90
N SER A 346 9.91 -23.97 -6.20
CA SER A 346 10.76 -22.88 -5.69
C SER A 346 11.57 -22.20 -6.81
N LEU A 347 11.81 -20.89 -6.70
CA LEU A 347 12.58 -20.10 -7.65
C LEU A 347 13.71 -19.35 -6.92
N ILE A 348 14.86 -19.21 -7.58
CA ILE A 348 15.98 -18.41 -7.08
C ILE A 348 16.09 -17.13 -7.92
N ILE A 349 16.05 -15.99 -7.24
CA ILE A 349 16.29 -14.68 -7.84
C ILE A 349 17.80 -14.42 -7.81
N LEU A 350 18.37 -14.13 -8.97
CA LEU A 350 19.75 -13.69 -9.14
C LEU A 350 19.76 -12.24 -9.60
N LEU A 351 20.20 -11.35 -8.72
CA LEU A 351 20.40 -9.94 -9.05
C LEU A 351 21.89 -9.69 -9.24
N VAL A 352 22.27 -9.47 -10.49
CA VAL A 352 23.63 -9.11 -10.90
C VAL A 352 23.57 -7.66 -11.39
N CYS A 353 24.34 -6.76 -10.78
CA CYS A 353 24.48 -5.33 -11.14
C CYS A 353 23.54 -4.33 -10.44
N SER A 354 24.18 -3.33 -9.81
CA SER A 354 23.72 -2.13 -9.10
C SER A 354 22.34 -1.51 -9.43
N TYR A 355 21.89 -1.53 -10.69
CA TYR A 355 20.72 -0.75 -11.10
C TYR A 355 19.37 -1.31 -10.63
N LEU A 356 19.25 -2.62 -10.41
CA LEU A 356 17.96 -3.30 -10.14
C LEU A 356 17.72 -3.59 -8.64
N TRP A 357 18.58 -3.11 -7.74
CA TRP A 357 18.67 -3.56 -6.35
C TRP A 357 17.59 -3.00 -5.44
N LYS A 358 16.99 -1.87 -5.84
CA LYS A 358 15.83 -1.26 -5.18
C LYS A 358 14.51 -2.03 -5.41
N LEU A 359 14.54 -3.14 -6.17
CA LEU A 359 13.41 -4.05 -6.39
C LEU A 359 13.24 -5.10 -5.27
N GLY A 360 14.29 -5.39 -4.50
CA GLY A 360 14.25 -6.34 -3.37
C GLY A 360 13.21 -5.98 -2.28
N PRO A 361 13.16 -4.71 -1.81
CA PRO A 361 12.08 -4.16 -0.98
C PRO A 361 10.66 -4.38 -1.51
N TRP A 362 10.54 -4.53 -2.82
CA TRP A 362 9.30 -4.46 -3.56
C TRP A 362 8.55 -5.80 -3.52
N PHE A 363 9.28 -6.92 -3.63
CA PHE A 363 8.73 -8.25 -3.41
C PHE A 363 8.14 -8.42 -2.00
N ALA A 364 8.73 -7.76 -0.99
CA ALA A 364 8.22 -7.78 0.39
C ALA A 364 6.92 -6.97 0.54
N CYS A 365 6.82 -5.79 -0.08
CA CYS A 365 5.60 -4.97 -0.08
C CYS A 365 4.41 -5.68 -0.73
N ASP A 366 4.62 -6.38 -1.84
CA ASP A 366 3.55 -7.04 -2.59
C ASP A 366 3.05 -8.31 -1.88
N LEU A 367 3.82 -8.85 -0.93
CA LEU A 367 3.51 -10.04 -0.13
C LEU A 367 3.24 -9.75 1.36
N PHE A 368 3.08 -8.47 1.73
CA PHE A 368 2.84 -8.05 3.12
C PHE A 368 3.91 -8.51 4.13
N VAL A 369 5.14 -8.71 3.67
CA VAL A 369 6.30 -9.01 4.53
C VAL A 369 6.85 -7.68 5.05
N ILE A 370 6.88 -7.54 6.38
CA ILE A 370 7.45 -6.36 7.05
C ILE A 370 8.95 -6.28 6.71
N PRO A 371 9.59 -5.09 6.69
CA PRO A 371 11.03 -4.96 6.43
C PRO A 371 11.96 -5.85 7.29
N ASP A 372 11.50 -6.32 8.45
CA ASP A 372 12.23 -7.23 9.34
C ASP A 372 12.08 -8.72 8.95
N GLY A 373 11.30 -9.02 7.92
CA GLY A 373 11.07 -10.37 7.38
C GLY A 373 9.96 -11.15 8.08
N GLN A 374 9.20 -10.54 9.00
CA GLN A 374 8.01 -11.19 9.57
C GLN A 374 6.80 -10.95 8.66
N MET A 375 6.06 -12.02 8.39
CA MET A 375 4.80 -11.96 7.65
C MET A 375 3.64 -11.88 8.64
N LEU A 376 2.76 -10.88 8.48
CA LEU A 376 1.63 -10.65 9.39
C LEU A 376 0.50 -11.69 9.23
N SER A 377 0.49 -12.44 8.12
CA SER A 377 -0.59 -13.34 7.70
C SER A 377 -0.35 -14.82 7.95
N ASP A 378 0.90 -15.25 8.10
CA ASP A 378 1.25 -16.66 8.24
C ASP A 378 1.16 -17.08 9.71
N LYS A 379 0.18 -17.92 10.03
CA LYS A 379 -0.03 -18.48 11.39
C LYS A 379 0.68 -19.82 11.57
N THR A 380 1.27 -20.37 10.52
CA THR A 380 1.88 -21.70 10.50
C THR A 380 3.39 -21.57 10.56
N ILE A 381 3.93 -21.50 11.78
CA ILE A 381 5.38 -21.55 11.97
C ILE A 381 5.88 -22.94 11.56
N GLY A 382 6.63 -23.00 10.46
CA GLY A 382 7.44 -24.16 10.07
C GLY A 382 6.73 -25.26 9.28
N GLY A 383 5.76 -24.95 8.41
CA GLY A 383 5.19 -26.01 7.56
C GLY A 383 3.99 -25.72 6.66
N GLY A 384 3.81 -24.50 6.13
CA GLY A 384 2.79 -24.25 5.10
C GLY A 384 3.35 -24.33 3.67
N ASP A 385 2.75 -25.11 2.77
CA ASP A 385 3.04 -25.08 1.32
C ASP A 385 2.24 -23.94 0.64
N ASP A 386 2.38 -22.72 1.14
CA ASP A 386 1.69 -21.56 0.56
C ASP A 386 2.40 -21.07 -0.73
N ALA A 387 1.62 -20.53 -1.67
CA ALA A 387 2.10 -20.11 -3.00
C ALA A 387 3.26 -19.08 -2.97
N PHE A 388 3.42 -18.32 -1.87
CA PHE A 388 4.50 -17.33 -1.72
C PHE A 388 5.84 -17.94 -1.27
N ASN A 389 5.86 -19.18 -0.77
CA ASN A 389 7.10 -19.90 -0.41
C ASN A 389 7.94 -20.30 -1.63
N THR A 390 7.39 -20.09 -2.83
CA THR A 390 8.13 -20.11 -4.10
C THR A 390 9.30 -19.13 -4.09
N PHE A 391 9.12 -17.93 -3.52
CA PHE A 391 10.13 -16.86 -3.47
C PHE A 391 10.77 -16.67 -2.10
N PHE A 392 10.15 -17.17 -1.03
CA PHE A 392 10.64 -17.02 0.34
C PHE A 392 10.96 -18.37 0.98
N SER A 393 11.93 -18.35 1.88
CA SER A 393 12.22 -19.46 2.78
C SER A 393 11.82 -19.06 4.20
N GLU A 394 11.09 -19.92 4.88
CA GLU A 394 10.69 -19.68 6.27
C GLU A 394 11.80 -20.18 7.20
N THR A 395 12.22 -19.34 8.14
CA THR A 395 13.11 -19.74 9.23
C THR A 395 12.29 -20.20 10.44
N GLY A 396 12.87 -21.03 11.31
CA GLY A 396 12.19 -21.52 12.52
C GLY A 396 11.74 -20.43 13.52
N ALA A 397 12.12 -19.17 13.30
CA ALA A 397 11.65 -18.01 14.05
C ALA A 397 10.42 -17.31 13.41
N GLY A 398 9.81 -17.89 12.37
CA GLY A 398 8.71 -17.30 11.62
C GLY A 398 9.11 -16.10 10.75
N LYS A 399 10.40 -16.00 10.41
CA LYS A 399 10.92 -14.96 9.50
C LYS A 399 11.09 -15.54 8.11
N HIS A 400 10.49 -14.87 7.12
CA HIS A 400 10.54 -15.17 5.70
C HIS A 400 11.73 -14.45 5.07
N VAL A 401 12.73 -15.22 4.66
CA VAL A 401 13.96 -14.75 4.00
C VAL A 401 13.83 -14.98 2.49
N PRO A 402 14.00 -13.94 1.65
CA PRO A 402 13.96 -14.09 0.20
C PRO A 402 14.99 -15.09 -0.33
N ARG A 403 14.60 -15.87 -1.34
CA ARG A 403 15.50 -16.74 -2.11
C ARG A 403 16.23 -15.91 -3.18
N ALA A 404 16.98 -14.92 -2.74
CA ALA A 404 17.70 -14.00 -3.61
C ALA A 404 19.21 -14.04 -3.35
N VAL A 405 20.01 -13.93 -4.41
CA VAL A 405 21.45 -13.66 -4.32
C VAL A 405 21.74 -12.36 -5.05
N PHE A 406 22.48 -11.50 -4.37
CA PHE A 406 22.87 -10.18 -4.80
C PHE A 406 24.37 -10.19 -5.04
N VAL A 407 24.78 -9.93 -6.29
CA VAL A 407 26.18 -9.99 -6.70
C VAL A 407 26.59 -8.71 -7.40
N ASP A 408 27.59 -8.05 -6.84
CA ASP A 408 28.27 -6.94 -7.49
C ASP A 408 29.78 -7.02 -7.21
N LEU A 409 30.57 -6.51 -8.16
CA LEU A 409 32.03 -6.47 -8.05
C LEU A 409 32.49 -5.28 -7.20
N GLU A 410 31.61 -4.28 -7.00
CA GLU A 410 31.83 -3.17 -6.08
C GLU A 410 30.94 -3.25 -4.82
N PRO A 411 31.40 -2.72 -3.67
CA PRO A 411 30.62 -2.78 -2.43
C PRO A 411 29.52 -1.72 -2.32
N ASN A 412 29.61 -0.61 -3.06
CA ASN A 412 28.81 0.60 -2.83
C ASN A 412 27.30 0.32 -2.78
N VAL A 413 26.78 -0.35 -3.81
CA VAL A 413 25.33 -0.60 -3.91
C VAL A 413 24.86 -1.70 -2.95
N ILE A 414 25.73 -2.67 -2.65
CA ILE A 414 25.43 -3.72 -1.69
C ILE A 414 25.36 -3.14 -0.27
N ASP A 415 26.23 -2.20 0.04
CA ASP A 415 26.28 -1.53 1.33
C ASP A 415 25.06 -0.62 1.57
N GLU A 416 24.48 -0.04 0.51
CA GLU A 416 23.16 0.61 0.59
C GLU A 416 22.06 -0.38 1.02
N VAL A 417 22.07 -1.61 0.51
CA VAL A 417 21.11 -2.64 0.93
C VAL A 417 21.36 -3.09 2.38
N ARG A 418 22.63 -3.22 2.78
CA ARG A 418 23.01 -3.59 4.16
C ARG A 418 22.67 -2.51 5.19
N THR A 419 22.59 -1.25 4.79
CA THR A 419 22.28 -0.11 5.68
C THR A 419 20.85 0.41 5.53
N GLY A 420 20.15 0.03 4.47
CA GLY A 420 18.80 0.49 4.15
C GLY A 420 17.70 -0.08 5.04
N ALA A 421 16.46 0.31 4.72
CA ALA A 421 15.27 -0.06 5.48
C ALA A 421 15.05 -1.59 5.59
N TYR A 422 15.49 -2.36 4.59
CA TYR A 422 15.33 -3.82 4.49
C TYR A 422 16.60 -4.60 4.88
N ARG A 423 17.52 -3.96 5.63
CA ARG A 423 18.79 -4.59 6.05
C ARG A 423 18.63 -5.92 6.78
N GLN A 424 17.50 -6.11 7.46
CA GLN A 424 17.23 -7.33 8.21
C GLN A 424 16.58 -8.42 7.34
N LEU A 425 16.03 -8.10 6.18
CA LEU A 425 15.29 -9.05 5.36
C LEU A 425 16.19 -10.11 4.71
N PHE A 426 17.33 -9.69 4.18
CA PHE A 426 18.25 -10.55 3.44
C PHE A 426 19.25 -11.25 4.38
N HIS A 427 19.65 -12.47 4.03
CA HIS A 427 20.73 -13.13 4.74
C HIS A 427 22.07 -12.47 4.34
N PRO A 428 22.96 -12.10 5.27
CA PRO A 428 24.22 -11.42 4.94
C PRO A 428 25.09 -12.18 3.93
N GLU A 429 25.03 -13.51 3.94
CA GLU A 429 25.79 -14.35 3.00
C GLU A 429 25.21 -14.36 1.57
N GLN A 430 23.99 -13.87 1.37
CA GLN A 430 23.40 -13.68 0.05
C GLN A 430 23.86 -12.38 -0.62
N LEU A 431 24.50 -11.48 0.14
CA LEU A 431 24.98 -10.18 -0.32
C LEU A 431 26.49 -10.25 -0.60
N ILE A 432 26.86 -10.57 -1.85
CA ILE A 432 28.22 -10.86 -2.28
C ILE A 432 28.82 -9.63 -2.98
N ASN A 433 29.82 -9.01 -2.36
CA ASN A 433 30.58 -7.89 -2.93
C ASN A 433 32.01 -8.29 -3.30
N GLY A 434 32.48 -7.80 -4.44
CA GLY A 434 33.90 -7.74 -4.78
C GLY A 434 34.62 -6.55 -4.13
N LYS A 435 35.91 -6.42 -4.44
CA LYS A 435 36.75 -5.28 -4.01
C LYS A 435 36.98 -4.27 -5.12
N GLU A 436 37.01 -4.74 -6.37
CA GLU A 436 37.32 -3.94 -7.55
C GLU A 436 36.18 -4.08 -8.55
N ASP A 437 35.82 -2.98 -9.20
CA ASP A 437 34.78 -2.96 -10.21
C ASP A 437 35.28 -3.49 -11.57
N ALA A 438 34.32 -3.81 -12.44
CA ALA A 438 34.61 -4.13 -13.83
C ALA A 438 34.90 -2.89 -14.69
N ALA A 439 34.79 -1.67 -14.15
CA ALA A 439 35.07 -0.41 -14.84
C ALA A 439 34.41 -0.29 -16.23
N ASN A 440 33.15 -0.75 -16.35
CA ASN A 440 32.39 -0.83 -17.60
C ASN A 440 33.05 -1.67 -18.72
N ASN A 441 33.88 -2.65 -18.37
CA ASN A 441 34.53 -3.55 -19.32
C ASN A 441 34.04 -4.99 -19.13
N PHE A 442 33.43 -5.56 -20.18
CA PHE A 442 32.98 -6.95 -20.21
C PHE A 442 34.11 -7.94 -19.86
N ALA A 443 35.30 -7.73 -20.43
CA ALA A 443 36.42 -8.66 -20.25
C ALA A 443 36.87 -8.74 -18.78
N ARG A 444 36.84 -7.62 -18.05
CA ARG A 444 37.11 -7.64 -16.59
C ARG A 444 36.07 -8.45 -15.82
N GLY A 445 34.80 -8.25 -16.17
CA GLY A 445 33.68 -8.96 -15.55
C GLY A 445 33.66 -10.45 -15.88
N HIS A 446 34.18 -10.86 -17.04
CA HIS A 446 34.11 -12.25 -17.51
C HIS A 446 35.42 -13.04 -17.28
N TYR A 447 36.58 -12.45 -17.61
CA TYR A 447 37.84 -13.18 -17.69
C TYR A 447 38.77 -12.99 -16.48
N THR A 448 38.81 -11.80 -15.88
CA THR A 448 39.74 -11.49 -14.77
C THR A 448 39.02 -11.47 -13.43
N ILE A 449 38.44 -10.33 -13.06
CA ILE A 449 37.84 -10.11 -11.73
C ILE A 449 36.64 -11.03 -11.49
N GLY A 450 35.82 -11.26 -12.51
CA GLY A 450 34.64 -12.13 -12.35
C GLY A 450 34.98 -13.59 -12.03
N LYS A 451 36.10 -14.11 -12.54
CA LYS A 451 36.54 -15.48 -12.23
C LYS A 451 36.93 -15.65 -10.78
N GLU A 452 37.38 -14.60 -10.10
CA GLU A 452 37.72 -14.69 -8.67
C GLU A 452 36.48 -14.85 -7.79
N ILE A 453 35.34 -14.29 -8.20
CA ILE A 453 34.11 -14.26 -7.39
C ILE A 453 33.09 -15.33 -7.80
N VAL A 454 33.14 -15.84 -9.04
CA VAL A 454 32.11 -16.75 -9.59
C VAL A 454 31.93 -18.02 -8.76
N ASP A 455 33.02 -18.61 -8.26
CA ASP A 455 32.96 -19.83 -7.44
C ASP A 455 32.22 -19.59 -6.12
N LEU A 456 32.44 -18.42 -5.51
CA LEU A 456 31.73 -18.01 -4.31
C LEU A 456 30.24 -17.82 -4.61
N CYS A 457 29.91 -17.16 -5.73
CA CYS A 457 28.52 -16.98 -6.15
C CYS A 457 27.82 -18.34 -6.36
N LEU A 458 28.45 -19.26 -7.08
CA LEU A 458 27.91 -20.60 -7.33
C LEU A 458 27.70 -21.40 -6.05
N ASP A 459 28.62 -21.33 -5.08
CA ASP A 459 28.44 -21.99 -3.78
C ASP A 459 27.22 -21.44 -3.01
N ARG A 460 27.00 -20.12 -3.05
CA ARG A 460 25.81 -19.49 -2.42
C ARG A 460 24.52 -19.87 -3.14
N ILE A 461 24.53 -19.93 -4.48
CA ILE A 461 23.39 -20.37 -5.27
C ILE A 461 23.07 -21.82 -4.97
N ARG A 462 24.09 -22.69 -4.89
CA ARG A 462 23.95 -24.10 -4.55
C ARG A 462 23.31 -24.31 -3.19
N LYS A 463 23.74 -23.57 -2.16
CA LYS A 463 23.10 -23.60 -0.83
C LYS A 463 21.60 -23.25 -0.88
N LEU A 464 21.21 -22.28 -1.71
CA LEU A 464 19.80 -21.94 -1.88
C LEU A 464 19.03 -23.00 -2.67
N ALA A 465 19.67 -23.59 -3.69
CA ALA A 465 19.09 -24.68 -4.48
C ALA A 465 18.86 -25.94 -3.63
N ASP A 466 19.82 -26.29 -2.77
CA ASP A 466 19.71 -27.43 -1.84
C ASP A 466 18.60 -27.22 -0.79
N ASN A 467 18.33 -25.96 -0.43
CA ASN A 467 17.20 -25.57 0.43
C ASN A 467 15.84 -25.56 -0.29
N CYS A 468 15.79 -25.92 -1.58
CA CYS A 468 14.55 -26.02 -2.34
C CYS A 468 14.14 -27.50 -2.51
N THR A 469 12.89 -27.83 -2.22
CA THR A 469 12.33 -29.17 -2.45
C THR A 469 12.07 -29.43 -3.94
N GLY A 470 11.80 -28.38 -4.71
CA GLY A 470 11.50 -28.45 -6.14
C GLY A 470 11.88 -27.18 -6.90
N LEU A 471 13.19 -26.97 -7.16
CA LEU A 471 13.67 -25.82 -7.94
C LEU A 471 13.10 -25.84 -9.36
N GLN A 472 12.34 -24.82 -9.76
CA GLN A 472 11.83 -24.66 -11.13
C GLN A 472 12.88 -24.05 -12.06
N GLY A 473 13.54 -22.97 -11.60
CA GLY A 473 14.40 -22.16 -12.44
C GLY A 473 15.05 -20.97 -11.73
N PHE A 474 15.71 -20.14 -12.54
CA PHE A 474 16.41 -18.93 -12.11
C PHE A 474 15.81 -17.70 -12.79
N LEU A 475 15.61 -16.64 -12.01
CA LEU A 475 15.29 -15.31 -12.53
C LEU A 475 16.57 -14.47 -12.50
N VAL A 476 17.11 -14.12 -13.66
CA VAL A 476 18.37 -13.40 -13.78
C VAL A 476 18.10 -11.95 -14.15
N PHE A 477 18.52 -11.03 -13.29
CA PHE A 477 18.41 -9.59 -13.50
C PHE A 477 19.81 -9.05 -13.77
N ASN A 478 20.03 -8.50 -14.96
CA ASN A 478 21.32 -7.92 -15.33
C ASN A 478 21.17 -6.76 -16.33
N ALA A 479 22.20 -5.92 -16.41
CA ALA A 479 22.30 -4.84 -17.39
C ALA A 479 23.36 -5.19 -18.43
N VAL A 480 23.01 -5.15 -19.72
CA VAL A 480 23.94 -5.55 -20.80
C VAL A 480 24.97 -4.46 -21.12
N GLY A 481 24.72 -3.21 -20.72
CA GLY A 481 25.65 -2.10 -20.94
C GLY A 481 26.82 -2.02 -19.94
N GLY A 482 26.64 -2.51 -18.71
CA GLY A 482 27.64 -2.39 -17.64
C GLY A 482 28.59 -3.59 -17.57
N GLY A 483 29.84 -3.39 -17.17
CA GLY A 483 30.88 -4.44 -17.20
C GLY A 483 30.60 -5.64 -16.28
N THR A 484 30.01 -5.40 -15.11
CA THR A 484 29.60 -6.48 -14.19
C THR A 484 28.35 -7.20 -14.71
N GLY A 485 27.32 -6.45 -15.10
CA GLY A 485 26.05 -7.02 -15.56
C GLY A 485 26.20 -7.83 -16.87
N SER A 486 27.07 -7.38 -17.77
CA SER A 486 27.39 -8.08 -19.01
C SER A 486 28.35 -9.23 -18.77
N GLY A 487 29.57 -8.96 -18.30
CA GLY A 487 30.65 -9.93 -18.19
C GLY A 487 30.39 -11.01 -17.14
N LEU A 488 30.21 -10.60 -15.88
CA LEU A 488 29.95 -11.55 -14.77
C LEU A 488 28.58 -12.23 -14.93
N GLY A 489 27.58 -11.50 -15.46
CA GLY A 489 26.28 -12.06 -15.78
C GLY A 489 26.37 -13.20 -16.80
N SER A 490 27.12 -13.01 -17.89
CA SER A 490 27.34 -14.03 -18.92
C SER A 490 28.10 -15.24 -18.39
N LEU A 491 29.18 -14.99 -17.63
CA LEU A 491 29.95 -16.06 -16.98
C LEU A 491 29.08 -16.89 -16.01
N LEU A 492 28.21 -16.22 -15.25
CA LEU A 492 27.31 -16.90 -14.31
C LEU A 492 26.29 -17.78 -15.06
N LEU A 493 25.73 -17.29 -16.18
CA LEU A 493 24.78 -18.02 -17.01
C LEU A 493 25.38 -19.28 -17.65
N GLU A 494 26.62 -19.20 -18.15
CA GLU A 494 27.38 -20.36 -18.64
C GLU A 494 27.50 -21.43 -17.56
N ARG A 495 27.96 -21.03 -16.37
CA ARG A 495 28.16 -21.96 -15.25
C ARG A 495 26.86 -22.54 -14.73
N LEU A 496 25.80 -21.75 -14.67
CA LEU A 496 24.46 -22.24 -14.31
C LEU A 496 23.90 -23.21 -15.34
N SER A 497 24.21 -23.03 -16.62
CA SER A 497 23.80 -23.97 -17.68
C SER A 497 24.54 -25.30 -17.56
N VAL A 498 25.79 -25.29 -17.11
CA VAL A 498 26.57 -26.51 -16.82
C VAL A 498 26.02 -27.24 -15.58
N ASP A 499 25.84 -26.53 -14.46
CA ASP A 499 25.41 -27.14 -13.19
C ASP A 499 23.91 -27.50 -13.19
N TYR A 500 23.06 -26.68 -13.84
CA TYR A 500 21.60 -26.77 -13.80
C TYR A 500 20.94 -26.74 -15.18
N GLY A 501 21.50 -27.42 -16.18
CA GLY A 501 21.03 -27.35 -17.58
C GLY A 501 19.56 -27.71 -17.84
N LYS A 502 18.90 -28.46 -16.95
CA LYS A 502 17.45 -28.79 -17.07
C LYS A 502 16.51 -27.73 -16.51
N LYS A 503 17.04 -26.69 -15.85
CA LYS A 503 16.24 -25.66 -15.17
C LYS A 503 16.10 -24.43 -16.07
N SER A 504 14.89 -23.87 -16.09
CA SER A 504 14.58 -22.70 -16.93
C SER A 504 15.26 -21.44 -16.38
N LYS A 505 15.73 -20.57 -17.27
CA LYS A 505 16.45 -19.33 -16.97
C LYS A 505 15.71 -18.19 -17.66
N LEU A 506 15.01 -17.38 -16.87
CA LEU A 506 14.29 -16.18 -17.34
C LEU A 506 15.14 -14.94 -17.04
N GLY A 507 15.55 -14.24 -18.09
CA GLY A 507 16.32 -13.01 -18.01
C GLY A 507 15.43 -11.76 -18.01
N PHE A 508 15.73 -10.80 -17.15
CA PHE A 508 15.23 -9.43 -17.22
C PHE A 508 16.42 -8.52 -17.49
N THR A 509 16.63 -8.21 -18.77
CA THR A 509 17.84 -7.55 -19.26
C THR A 509 17.57 -6.08 -19.54
N VAL A 510 18.34 -5.20 -18.90
CA VAL A 510 18.28 -3.77 -19.16
C VAL A 510 19.22 -3.42 -20.32
N TYR A 511 18.62 -2.94 -21.42
CA TYR A 511 19.32 -2.51 -22.62
C TYR A 511 19.68 -1.01 -22.55
N PRO A 512 20.90 -0.64 -23.00
CA PRO A 512 21.33 0.75 -23.00
C PRO A 512 20.69 1.54 -24.13
N SER A 513 20.46 2.82 -23.88
CA SER A 513 20.00 3.79 -24.87
C SER A 513 20.99 4.95 -25.03
N PRO A 514 21.14 5.51 -26.26
CA PRO A 514 22.01 6.66 -26.52
C PRO A 514 21.75 7.90 -25.64
N GLN A 515 20.52 8.15 -25.19
CA GLN A 515 20.20 9.40 -24.48
C GLN A 515 20.56 9.35 -23.00
N VAL A 516 20.56 8.15 -22.40
CA VAL A 516 20.74 7.92 -20.96
C VAL A 516 22.02 7.13 -20.68
N SER A 517 22.82 6.84 -21.72
CA SER A 517 24.08 6.11 -21.65
C SER A 517 25.09 6.84 -20.75
N THR A 518 25.72 6.09 -19.85
CA THR A 518 26.74 6.62 -18.93
C THR A 518 28.15 6.30 -19.41
N SER A 519 28.30 5.32 -20.30
CA SER A 519 29.59 4.83 -20.79
C SER A 519 29.62 4.68 -22.31
N VAL A 520 30.73 5.10 -22.91
CA VAL A 520 30.94 5.09 -24.38
C VAL A 520 31.03 3.66 -24.93
N VAL A 521 31.46 2.69 -24.11
CA VAL A 521 31.70 1.30 -24.53
C VAL A 521 30.49 0.37 -24.33
N GLU A 522 29.33 0.90 -23.92
CA GLU A 522 28.10 0.12 -23.74
C GLU A 522 27.71 -0.75 -24.95
N PRO A 523 27.86 -0.30 -26.23
CA PRO A 523 27.54 -1.14 -27.38
C PRO A 523 28.40 -2.40 -27.46
N TYR A 524 29.69 -2.33 -27.10
CA TYR A 524 30.55 -3.52 -27.06
C TYR A 524 30.09 -4.52 -26.02
N ASN A 525 29.85 -4.06 -24.78
CA ASN A 525 29.34 -4.89 -23.71
C ASN A 525 28.00 -5.53 -24.07
N SER A 526 27.14 -4.80 -24.78
CA SER A 526 25.80 -5.26 -25.15
C SER A 526 25.83 -6.38 -26.18
N VAL A 527 26.66 -6.26 -27.22
CA VAL A 527 26.83 -7.29 -28.25
C VAL A 527 27.42 -8.57 -27.63
N LEU A 528 28.50 -8.43 -26.85
CA LEU A 528 29.15 -9.56 -26.19
C LEU A 528 28.22 -10.27 -25.19
N SER A 529 27.48 -9.50 -24.39
CA SER A 529 26.50 -10.09 -23.47
C SER A 529 25.35 -10.76 -24.19
N THR A 530 24.85 -10.18 -25.28
CA THR A 530 23.71 -10.74 -26.03
C THR A 530 24.09 -12.07 -26.69
N HIS A 531 25.32 -12.19 -27.19
CA HIS A 531 25.87 -13.45 -27.70
C HIS A 531 25.81 -14.56 -26.64
N SER A 532 26.30 -14.33 -25.42
CA SER A 532 26.19 -15.33 -24.33
C SER A 532 24.75 -15.56 -23.87
N LEU A 533 23.89 -14.53 -23.85
CA LEU A 533 22.47 -14.68 -23.51
C LEU A 533 21.74 -15.60 -24.50
N LEU A 534 22.13 -15.58 -25.78
CA LEU A 534 21.49 -16.35 -26.84
C LEU A 534 21.56 -17.86 -26.61
N GLU A 535 22.67 -18.35 -26.05
CA GLU A 535 22.88 -19.78 -25.79
C GLU A 535 22.36 -20.23 -24.42
N HIS A 536 22.41 -19.33 -23.43
CA HIS A 536 22.25 -19.71 -22.02
C HIS A 536 21.00 -19.14 -21.35
N THR A 537 20.15 -18.40 -22.05
CA THR A 537 18.84 -17.99 -21.53
C THR A 537 17.70 -18.60 -22.31
N ASP A 538 16.63 -18.97 -21.59
CA ASP A 538 15.46 -19.62 -22.20
C ASP A 538 14.44 -18.58 -22.68
N VAL A 539 14.30 -17.47 -21.94
CA VAL A 539 13.45 -16.32 -22.26
C VAL A 539 14.17 -15.08 -21.72
N SER A 540 14.26 -14.03 -22.53
CA SER A 540 14.85 -12.74 -22.12
C SER A 540 13.87 -11.60 -22.37
N VAL A 541 13.46 -10.90 -21.30
CA VAL A 541 12.57 -9.73 -21.38
C VAL A 541 13.43 -8.47 -21.50
N LEU A 542 13.22 -7.73 -22.59
CA LEU A 542 13.97 -6.51 -22.88
C LEU A 542 13.34 -5.32 -22.18
N LEU A 543 14.18 -4.57 -21.47
CA LEU A 543 13.83 -3.33 -20.79
C LEU A 543 14.76 -2.23 -21.29
N ASP A 544 14.24 -1.28 -22.05
CA ASP A 544 15.00 -0.14 -22.60
C ASP A 544 14.85 1.08 -21.68
N ASN A 545 15.98 1.59 -21.19
CA ASN A 545 15.98 2.74 -20.30
C ASN A 545 15.34 4.00 -20.92
N GLU A 546 15.46 4.22 -22.23
CA GLU A 546 14.85 5.39 -22.88
C GLU A 546 13.34 5.27 -22.99
N ALA A 547 12.83 4.08 -23.31
CA ALA A 547 11.40 3.85 -23.37
C ALA A 547 10.75 4.05 -21.99
N ILE A 548 11.37 3.50 -20.94
CA ILE A 548 10.91 3.66 -19.54
C ILE A 548 11.00 5.13 -19.11
N TYR A 549 12.07 5.85 -19.49
CA TYR A 549 12.23 7.27 -19.20
C TYR A 549 11.13 8.12 -19.88
N ASP A 550 10.84 7.85 -21.15
CA ASP A 550 9.78 8.51 -21.91
C ASP A 550 8.40 8.27 -21.30
N ILE A 551 8.11 7.03 -20.86
CA ILE A 551 6.86 6.68 -20.18
C ILE A 551 6.75 7.45 -18.86
N CYS A 552 7.80 7.50 -18.04
CA CYS A 552 7.79 8.25 -16.79
C CYS A 552 7.56 9.75 -17.03
N ARG A 553 8.17 10.32 -18.06
CA ARG A 553 8.03 11.73 -18.38
C ARG A 553 6.63 12.09 -18.90
N ARG A 554 6.06 11.24 -19.76
CA ARG A 554 4.77 11.49 -20.41
C ARG A 554 3.59 11.15 -19.53
N SER A 555 3.63 9.99 -18.86
CA SER A 555 2.47 9.42 -18.18
C SER A 555 2.43 9.74 -16.68
N LEU A 556 3.60 9.92 -16.05
CA LEU A 556 3.71 10.31 -14.63
C LEU A 556 3.96 11.81 -14.43
N ASP A 557 4.07 12.59 -15.51
CA ASP A 557 4.36 14.03 -15.53
C ASP A 557 5.66 14.43 -14.80
N ILE A 558 6.65 13.52 -14.76
CA ILE A 558 7.94 13.78 -14.13
C ILE A 558 8.89 14.42 -15.15
N GLU A 559 9.27 15.68 -14.95
CA GLU A 559 10.12 16.40 -15.92
C GLU A 559 11.50 15.76 -16.11
N ARG A 560 12.11 15.27 -15.01
CA ARG A 560 13.41 14.59 -14.98
C ARG A 560 13.35 13.30 -14.15
N PRO A 561 12.92 12.17 -14.74
CA PRO A 561 12.90 10.88 -14.08
C PRO A 561 14.28 10.46 -13.56
N THR A 562 14.32 9.98 -12.31
CA THR A 562 15.53 9.40 -11.70
C THR A 562 15.50 7.87 -11.82
N TYR A 563 16.64 7.20 -11.63
CA TYR A 563 16.70 5.73 -11.57
C TYR A 563 15.72 5.12 -10.55
N THR A 564 15.41 5.82 -9.45
CA THR A 564 14.40 5.37 -8.49
C THR A 564 13.00 5.30 -9.13
N ASN A 565 12.65 6.26 -9.98
CA ASN A 565 11.36 6.28 -10.69
C ASN A 565 11.29 5.18 -11.75
N LEU A 566 12.37 5.04 -12.55
CA LEU A 566 12.48 4.00 -13.58
C LEU A 566 12.34 2.60 -12.95
N ASN A 567 13.09 2.36 -11.87
CA ASN A 567 13.07 1.08 -11.17
C ASN A 567 11.70 0.77 -10.57
N ARG A 568 10.95 1.78 -10.09
CA ARG A 568 9.59 1.58 -9.58
C ARG A 568 8.63 1.09 -10.68
N LEU A 569 8.76 1.62 -11.89
CA LEU A 569 7.96 1.15 -13.02
C LEU A 569 8.37 -0.27 -13.43
N VAL A 570 9.68 -0.53 -13.53
CA VAL A 570 10.23 -1.87 -13.82
C VAL A 570 9.78 -2.91 -12.79
N SER A 571 9.75 -2.58 -11.49
CA SER A 571 9.20 -3.49 -10.47
C SER A 571 7.75 -3.85 -10.71
N GLN A 572 6.92 -2.91 -11.17
CA GLN A 572 5.50 -3.19 -11.42
C GLN A 572 5.32 -4.20 -12.55
N VAL A 573 6.13 -4.06 -13.61
CA VAL A 573 6.17 -5.00 -14.73
C VAL A 573 6.58 -6.37 -14.22
N ILE A 574 7.76 -6.48 -13.59
CA ILE A 574 8.28 -7.76 -13.08
C ILE A 574 7.31 -8.40 -12.08
N SER A 575 6.72 -7.59 -11.19
CA SER A 575 5.71 -8.05 -10.23
C SER A 575 4.51 -8.65 -10.94
N SER A 576 4.01 -8.01 -12.00
CA SER A 576 2.86 -8.49 -12.76
C SER A 576 3.18 -9.77 -13.54
N LEU A 577 4.39 -9.90 -14.06
CA LEU A 577 4.84 -11.10 -14.79
C LEU A 577 5.09 -12.29 -13.87
N THR A 578 5.59 -12.03 -12.66
CA THR A 578 5.83 -13.07 -11.63
C THR A 578 4.62 -13.30 -10.73
N ALA A 579 3.50 -12.60 -10.94
CA ALA A 579 2.32 -12.69 -10.08
C ALA A 579 1.67 -14.08 -10.13
N SER A 580 1.67 -14.74 -11.29
CA SER A 580 1.14 -16.11 -11.44
C SER A 580 1.95 -17.16 -10.69
N LEU A 581 3.21 -16.86 -10.36
CA LEU A 581 4.11 -17.75 -9.63
C LEU A 581 4.00 -17.54 -8.11
N ARG A 582 3.52 -16.36 -7.68
CA ARG A 582 3.42 -15.96 -6.27
C ARG A 582 2.04 -16.14 -5.68
N PHE A 583 1.02 -16.03 -6.52
CA PHE A 583 -0.37 -16.02 -6.12
C PHE A 583 -1.15 -16.99 -6.97
N ASP A 584 -2.15 -17.61 -6.34
CA ASP A 584 -3.11 -18.41 -7.08
C ASP A 584 -4.07 -17.51 -7.86
N GLY A 585 -4.30 -17.85 -9.12
CA GLY A 585 -5.12 -17.13 -10.07
C GLY A 585 -5.98 -18.10 -10.89
N ALA A 586 -6.99 -17.56 -11.59
CA ALA A 586 -7.89 -18.38 -12.40
C ALA A 586 -7.19 -19.00 -13.63
N LEU A 587 -6.11 -18.36 -14.09
CA LEU A 587 -5.24 -18.88 -15.13
C LEU A 587 -3.79 -18.56 -14.75
N ASN A 588 -3.11 -19.53 -14.14
CA ASN A 588 -1.69 -19.41 -13.78
C ASN A 588 -0.83 -19.79 -14.97
N VAL A 589 0.25 -19.04 -15.19
CA VAL A 589 1.29 -19.32 -16.18
C VAL A 589 2.59 -19.59 -15.43
N ASP A 590 3.14 -20.79 -15.62
CA ASP A 590 4.41 -21.21 -15.04
C ASP A 590 5.63 -20.67 -15.81
N VAL A 591 6.82 -20.71 -15.20
CA VAL A 591 8.08 -20.29 -15.87
C VAL A 591 8.35 -21.11 -17.13
N THR A 592 8.15 -22.43 -17.06
CA THR A 592 8.29 -23.31 -18.22
C THR A 592 7.22 -23.02 -19.27
N GLU A 593 6.04 -22.57 -18.85
CA GLU A 593 5.00 -22.16 -19.79
C GLU A 593 5.36 -20.87 -20.52
N PHE A 594 6.08 -19.92 -19.92
CA PHE A 594 6.59 -18.77 -20.67
C PHE A 594 7.45 -19.20 -21.86
N GLN A 595 8.34 -20.18 -21.66
CA GLN A 595 9.15 -20.74 -22.74
C GLN A 595 8.27 -21.41 -23.80
N THR A 596 7.41 -22.36 -23.43
CA THR A 596 6.59 -23.09 -24.41
C THR A 596 5.57 -22.21 -25.14
N ASN A 597 5.14 -21.11 -24.52
CA ASN A 597 4.06 -20.27 -25.03
C ASN A 597 4.56 -19.12 -25.90
N LEU A 598 5.75 -18.59 -25.58
CA LEU A 598 6.26 -17.38 -26.21
C LEU A 598 7.45 -17.64 -27.13
N VAL A 599 8.17 -18.75 -26.97
CA VAL A 599 9.39 -19.06 -27.73
C VAL A 599 9.10 -20.16 -28.76
N PRO A 600 8.75 -19.81 -30.02
CA PRO A 600 8.57 -20.79 -31.08
C PRO A 600 9.90 -21.41 -31.53
N TYR A 601 10.97 -20.61 -31.53
CA TYR A 601 12.31 -21.01 -31.95
C TYR A 601 13.31 -20.66 -30.85
N PRO A 602 14.25 -21.56 -30.49
CA PRO A 602 15.18 -21.34 -29.38
C PRO A 602 16.00 -20.06 -29.47
N ARG A 603 16.40 -19.60 -30.67
CA ARG A 603 17.14 -18.34 -30.87
C ARG A 603 16.28 -17.09 -30.73
N ILE A 604 14.96 -17.20 -30.94
CA ILE A 604 14.00 -16.09 -30.94
C ILE A 604 13.25 -16.04 -29.60
N HIS A 605 14.00 -15.80 -28.53
CA HIS A 605 13.49 -15.78 -27.16
C HIS A 605 13.50 -14.39 -26.49
N PHE A 606 13.63 -13.34 -27.31
CA PHE A 606 13.68 -11.95 -26.86
C PHE A 606 12.28 -11.33 -26.87
N MET A 607 11.76 -11.04 -25.68
CA MET A 607 10.39 -10.61 -25.45
C MET A 607 10.28 -9.11 -25.24
N LEU A 608 9.27 -8.51 -25.87
CA LEU A 608 8.83 -7.16 -25.59
C LEU A 608 7.85 -7.17 -24.42
N SER A 609 7.93 -6.16 -23.57
CA SER A 609 6.98 -5.96 -22.46
C SER A 609 6.28 -4.61 -22.56
N SER A 610 5.04 -4.56 -22.07
CA SER A 610 4.23 -3.33 -21.99
C SER A 610 3.35 -3.39 -20.75
N TYR A 611 3.10 -2.25 -20.13
CA TYR A 611 2.31 -2.18 -18.91
C TYR A 611 1.30 -1.05 -18.98
N ALA A 612 0.05 -1.37 -18.64
CA ALA A 612 -1.05 -0.42 -18.60
C ALA A 612 -1.99 -0.71 -17.42
N PRO A 613 -2.52 0.31 -16.74
CA PRO A 613 -2.28 1.72 -16.97
C PRO A 613 -1.08 2.26 -16.16
N VAL A 614 -0.38 3.25 -16.72
CA VAL A 614 0.63 4.05 -16.02
C VAL A 614 0.04 5.43 -15.77
N ILE A 615 -0.46 5.68 -14.56
CA ILE A 615 -1.13 6.93 -14.18
C ILE A 615 -0.48 7.52 -12.93
N SER A 616 -0.26 8.84 -12.95
CA SER A 616 0.20 9.61 -11.78
C SER A 616 -0.84 9.59 -10.64
N ALA A 617 -0.37 9.59 -9.39
CA ALA A 617 -1.24 9.63 -8.21
C ALA A 617 -2.25 10.79 -8.20
N GLU A 618 -1.94 11.92 -8.85
CA GLU A 618 -2.81 13.09 -8.93
C GLU A 618 -3.97 12.92 -9.93
N LYS A 619 -3.71 12.24 -11.06
CA LYS A 619 -4.68 12.04 -12.15
C LYS A 619 -5.67 10.89 -11.88
N ALA A 620 -5.35 10.04 -10.90
CA ALA A 620 -6.10 8.83 -10.59
C ALA A 620 -7.56 9.05 -10.17
N TYR A 621 -7.90 10.22 -9.62
CA TYR A 621 -9.26 10.51 -9.13
C TYR A 621 -10.27 10.78 -10.26
N HIS A 622 -9.80 11.07 -11.47
CA HIS A 622 -10.64 11.54 -12.57
C HIS A 622 -11.01 10.45 -13.57
N GLU A 623 -10.28 9.34 -13.64
CA GLU A 623 -10.44 8.32 -14.68
C GLU A 623 -10.48 6.90 -14.10
N GLN A 624 -11.58 6.18 -14.36
CA GLN A 624 -11.66 4.74 -14.16
C GLN A 624 -11.54 4.05 -15.51
N LEU A 625 -10.44 3.35 -15.75
CA LEU A 625 -10.20 2.65 -17.01
C LEU A 625 -10.86 1.26 -17.02
N SER A 626 -11.55 0.95 -18.11
CA SER A 626 -12.16 -0.35 -18.38
C SER A 626 -11.11 -1.39 -18.83
N VAL A 627 -11.48 -2.67 -18.79
CA VAL A 627 -10.60 -3.77 -19.27
C VAL A 627 -10.26 -3.60 -20.76
N ALA A 628 -11.21 -3.11 -21.56
CA ALA A 628 -10.99 -2.88 -22.98
C ALA A 628 -9.99 -1.74 -23.23
N GLU A 629 -10.08 -0.64 -22.47
CA GLU A 629 -9.17 0.50 -22.59
C GLU A 629 -7.74 0.12 -22.20
N ILE A 630 -7.53 -0.49 -21.03
CA ILE A 630 -6.18 -0.89 -20.60
C ILE A 630 -5.56 -1.90 -21.58
N THR A 631 -6.38 -2.79 -22.16
CA THR A 631 -5.91 -3.76 -23.16
C THR A 631 -5.48 -3.04 -24.43
N ASN A 632 -6.26 -2.05 -24.89
CA ASN A 632 -5.88 -1.24 -26.06
C ASN A 632 -4.59 -0.47 -25.83
N THR A 633 -4.43 0.15 -24.65
CA THR A 633 -3.22 0.90 -24.28
C THR A 633 -1.97 0.02 -24.24
N ALA A 634 -2.10 -1.26 -23.87
CA ALA A 634 -0.97 -2.19 -23.84
C ALA A 634 -0.35 -2.43 -25.23
N PHE A 635 -1.14 -2.34 -26.32
CA PHE A 635 -0.66 -2.46 -27.71
C PHE A 635 -0.22 -1.12 -28.31
N GLU A 636 -0.31 -0.01 -27.57
CA GLU A 636 0.21 1.25 -28.06
C GLU A 636 1.74 1.30 -27.97
N PRO A 637 2.45 1.76 -29.02
CA PRO A 637 3.91 1.90 -28.99
C PRO A 637 4.40 2.83 -27.86
N SER A 638 3.54 3.74 -27.38
CA SER A 638 3.80 4.66 -26.27
C SER A 638 3.99 3.97 -24.92
N SER A 639 3.44 2.76 -24.75
CA SER A 639 3.44 1.99 -23.49
C SER A 639 4.46 0.85 -23.48
N MET A 640 5.12 0.60 -24.61
CA MET A 640 6.14 -0.43 -24.75
C MET A 640 7.39 -0.07 -23.94
N MET A 641 7.93 -1.05 -23.23
CA MET A 641 9.16 -0.91 -22.42
C MET A 641 10.44 -1.00 -23.26
N ALA A 642 10.33 -1.22 -24.56
CA ALA A 642 11.43 -1.17 -25.50
C ALA A 642 11.10 -0.16 -26.61
N LYS A 643 12.11 0.61 -27.04
CA LYS A 643 11.93 1.60 -28.10
C LYS A 643 11.93 0.92 -29.47
N CYS A 644 10.81 0.38 -29.89
CA CYS A 644 10.58 -0.19 -31.23
C CYS A 644 9.15 0.11 -31.66
N ASP A 645 8.89 0.20 -32.97
CA ASP A 645 7.51 0.27 -33.47
C ASP A 645 6.98 -1.15 -33.75
N PRO A 646 6.06 -1.68 -32.91
CA PRO A 646 5.49 -3.01 -33.13
C PRO A 646 4.69 -3.13 -34.43
N ARG A 647 4.35 -2.01 -35.09
CA ARG A 647 3.59 -2.00 -36.35
C ARG A 647 4.43 -2.38 -37.56
N HIS A 648 5.75 -2.24 -37.48
CA HIS A 648 6.68 -2.66 -38.53
C HIS A 648 7.03 -4.15 -38.46
N GLY A 649 6.65 -4.82 -37.37
CA GLY A 649 6.88 -6.24 -37.15
C GLY A 649 5.60 -7.07 -37.17
N LYS A 650 5.77 -8.37 -36.98
CA LYS A 650 4.69 -9.34 -36.77
C LYS A 650 4.83 -9.97 -35.39
N TYR A 651 3.69 -10.21 -34.75
CA TYR A 651 3.61 -10.92 -33.49
C TYR A 651 3.63 -12.43 -33.73
N MET A 652 4.51 -13.14 -33.04
CA MET A 652 4.53 -14.61 -33.00
C MET A 652 3.64 -15.14 -31.88
N ALA A 653 3.74 -14.51 -30.71
CA ALA A 653 2.99 -14.88 -29.52
C ALA A 653 2.77 -13.66 -28.64
N CYS A 654 1.66 -13.63 -27.91
CA CYS A 654 1.31 -12.56 -26.99
C CYS A 654 0.62 -13.13 -25.75
N CYS A 655 1.12 -12.77 -24.58
CA CYS A 655 0.55 -13.10 -23.28
C CYS A 655 0.11 -11.81 -22.56
N LEU A 656 -1.14 -11.76 -22.12
CA LEU A 656 -1.72 -10.66 -21.36
C LEU A 656 -1.96 -11.10 -19.92
N MET A 657 -1.20 -10.54 -18.99
CA MET A 657 -1.29 -10.83 -17.56
C MET A 657 -2.12 -9.75 -16.88
N TYR A 658 -3.40 -10.04 -16.64
CA TYR A 658 -4.32 -9.14 -15.94
C TYR A 658 -4.22 -9.30 -14.42
N ARG A 659 -4.30 -8.17 -13.72
CA ARG A 659 -4.33 -8.10 -12.24
C ARG A 659 -5.48 -7.23 -11.75
N GLY A 660 -6.15 -7.67 -10.68
CA GLY A 660 -7.17 -6.93 -9.94
C GLY A 660 -8.61 -7.29 -10.33
N ASP A 661 -9.50 -6.30 -10.27
CA ASP A 661 -10.93 -6.47 -10.58
C ASP A 661 -11.15 -6.62 -12.10
N VAL A 662 -10.97 -7.85 -12.58
CA VAL A 662 -11.05 -8.21 -13.99
C VAL A 662 -11.96 -9.41 -14.20
N VAL A 663 -12.99 -9.23 -15.02
CA VAL A 663 -13.94 -10.29 -15.38
C VAL A 663 -13.44 -11.02 -16.64
N PRO A 664 -13.32 -12.37 -16.64
CA PRO A 664 -12.83 -13.12 -17.81
C PRO A 664 -13.63 -12.87 -19.10
N LYS A 665 -14.93 -12.59 -18.99
CA LYS A 665 -15.79 -12.24 -20.13
C LYS A 665 -15.32 -10.97 -20.84
N ASP A 666 -14.94 -9.95 -20.07
CA ASP A 666 -14.52 -8.66 -20.61
C ASP A 666 -13.13 -8.74 -21.25
N VAL A 667 -12.26 -9.58 -20.69
CA VAL A 667 -10.95 -9.92 -21.28
C VAL A 667 -11.14 -10.56 -22.65
N ASN A 668 -11.99 -11.58 -22.76
CA ASN A 668 -12.26 -12.24 -24.04
C ASN A 668 -12.85 -11.26 -25.07
N ALA A 669 -13.77 -10.39 -24.67
CA ALA A 669 -14.32 -9.35 -25.55
C ALA A 669 -13.27 -8.34 -26.01
N ALA A 670 -12.38 -7.91 -25.11
CA ALA A 670 -11.27 -7.02 -25.43
C ALA A 670 -10.29 -7.69 -26.42
N VAL A 671 -9.90 -8.94 -26.19
CA VAL A 671 -9.00 -9.70 -27.08
C VAL A 671 -9.62 -9.91 -28.46
N VAL A 672 -10.93 -10.22 -28.55
CA VAL A 672 -11.62 -10.31 -29.85
C VAL A 672 -11.56 -8.97 -30.58
N THR A 673 -11.75 -7.86 -29.87
CA THR A 673 -11.65 -6.52 -30.45
C THR A 673 -10.24 -6.23 -30.96
N ILE A 674 -9.21 -6.57 -30.18
CA ILE A 674 -7.81 -6.45 -30.57
C ILE A 674 -7.49 -7.26 -31.83
N LYS A 675 -7.98 -8.51 -31.92
CA LYS A 675 -7.79 -9.37 -33.11
C LYS A 675 -8.38 -8.78 -34.38
N THR A 676 -9.42 -7.95 -34.29
CA THR A 676 -10.00 -7.29 -35.48
C THR A 676 -9.20 -6.08 -35.97
N LYS A 677 -8.25 -5.57 -35.18
CA LYS A 677 -7.45 -4.40 -35.55
C LYS A 677 -6.36 -4.78 -36.56
N ARG A 678 -6.40 -4.15 -37.74
CA ARG A 678 -5.40 -4.33 -38.81
C ARG A 678 -3.97 -3.94 -38.44
N THR A 679 -3.80 -3.15 -37.37
CA THR A 679 -2.49 -2.69 -36.89
C THR A 679 -1.72 -3.78 -36.14
N ILE A 680 -2.37 -4.87 -35.76
CA ILE A 680 -1.76 -5.97 -35.01
C ILE A 680 -1.76 -7.19 -35.93
N GLN A 681 -0.61 -7.46 -36.52
CA GLN A 681 -0.43 -8.57 -37.44
C GLN A 681 0.27 -9.71 -36.72
N PHE A 682 -0.32 -10.90 -36.79
CA PHE A 682 0.32 -12.12 -36.34
C PHE A 682 0.99 -12.82 -37.53
N VAL A 683 1.96 -13.68 -37.24
CA VAL A 683 2.51 -14.63 -38.22
C VAL A 683 1.46 -15.65 -38.66
N ASP A 684 1.51 -16.06 -39.92
CA ASP A 684 0.45 -16.87 -40.56
C ASP A 684 0.29 -18.26 -39.94
N TRP A 685 1.38 -18.84 -39.44
CA TRP A 685 1.39 -20.14 -38.78
C TRP A 685 0.91 -20.09 -37.31
N CYS A 686 0.71 -18.90 -36.72
CA CYS A 686 0.19 -18.72 -35.36
C CYS A 686 -0.97 -17.68 -35.29
N PRO A 687 -2.13 -17.96 -35.92
CA PRO A 687 -3.24 -17.02 -35.96
C PRO A 687 -3.98 -16.84 -34.61
N THR A 688 -3.69 -17.67 -33.60
CA THR A 688 -4.36 -17.67 -32.29
C THR A 688 -3.41 -17.42 -31.10
N GLY A 689 -2.32 -16.68 -31.31
CA GLY A 689 -1.25 -16.48 -30.34
C GLY A 689 -1.54 -15.66 -29.08
N PHE A 690 -2.80 -15.50 -28.64
CA PHE A 690 -3.13 -14.80 -27.39
C PHE A 690 -3.31 -15.77 -26.22
N LYS A 691 -2.55 -15.58 -25.16
CA LYS A 691 -2.78 -16.19 -23.85
C LYS A 691 -3.10 -15.12 -22.82
N CYS A 692 -3.98 -15.43 -21.86
CA CYS A 692 -4.46 -14.45 -20.89
C CYS A 692 -4.35 -15.01 -19.47
N GLY A 693 -3.43 -14.51 -18.65
CA GLY A 693 -3.38 -14.79 -17.21
C GLY A 693 -4.32 -13.83 -16.46
N ILE A 694 -5.04 -14.32 -15.44
CA ILE A 694 -5.88 -13.46 -14.60
C ILE A 694 -5.60 -13.75 -13.13
N ASN A 695 -5.16 -12.71 -12.42
CA ASN A 695 -5.00 -12.71 -10.97
C ASN A 695 -5.95 -11.67 -10.35
N TYR A 696 -6.74 -12.08 -9.36
CA TYR A 696 -7.74 -11.21 -8.74
C TYR A 696 -7.16 -10.21 -7.73
N GLN A 697 -5.89 -10.37 -7.35
CA GLN A 697 -5.26 -9.41 -6.46
C GLN A 697 -4.95 -8.10 -7.18
N PRO A 698 -5.41 -6.95 -6.65
CA PRO A 698 -5.12 -5.66 -7.25
C PRO A 698 -3.60 -5.38 -7.23
N PRO A 699 -3.08 -4.61 -8.20
CA PRO A 699 -1.70 -4.16 -8.17
C PRO A 699 -1.41 -3.30 -6.94
N THR A 700 -0.34 -3.62 -6.21
CA THR A 700 0.08 -2.83 -5.05
C THR A 700 0.89 -1.62 -5.52
N ALA A 701 0.60 -0.43 -4.98
CA ALA A 701 1.44 0.74 -5.16
C ALA A 701 2.35 0.93 -3.94
N VAL A 702 3.62 1.26 -4.16
CA VAL A 702 4.54 1.57 -3.05
C VAL A 702 4.11 2.86 -2.35
N PRO A 703 4.06 2.90 -1.01
CA PRO A 703 3.87 4.14 -0.27
C PRO A 703 4.94 5.19 -0.64
N GLY A 704 4.52 6.38 -1.07
CA GLY A 704 5.42 7.42 -1.60
C GLY A 704 5.98 7.12 -3.00
N GLY A 705 5.36 6.18 -3.72
CA GLY A 705 5.60 5.92 -5.13
C GLY A 705 4.84 6.89 -6.04
N ASP A 706 5.28 6.98 -7.30
CA ASP A 706 4.77 7.93 -8.29
C ASP A 706 3.49 7.41 -8.99
N LEU A 707 3.24 6.10 -8.90
CA LEU A 707 2.10 5.42 -9.49
C LEU A 707 0.87 5.48 -8.58
N ALA A 708 -0.28 5.75 -9.20
CA ALA A 708 -1.57 5.68 -8.56
C ALA A 708 -1.95 4.26 -8.13
N LYS A 709 -2.80 4.16 -7.10
CA LYS A 709 -3.49 2.91 -6.79
C LYS A 709 -4.59 2.68 -7.83
N VAL A 710 -4.49 1.57 -8.56
CA VAL A 710 -5.44 1.21 -9.61
C VAL A 710 -6.16 -0.09 -9.24
N GLN A 711 -7.43 -0.19 -9.59
CA GLN A 711 -8.24 -1.39 -9.32
C GLN A 711 -7.89 -2.55 -10.25
N ARG A 712 -7.33 -2.24 -11.43
CA ARG A 712 -6.97 -3.20 -12.46
C ARG A 712 -5.75 -2.74 -13.26
N ALA A 713 -4.93 -3.69 -13.67
CA ALA A 713 -3.82 -3.47 -14.59
C ALA A 713 -3.64 -4.69 -15.51
N VAL A 714 -2.93 -4.49 -16.61
CA VAL A 714 -2.51 -5.52 -17.55
C VAL A 714 -1.03 -5.32 -17.87
N CYS A 715 -0.28 -6.42 -17.79
CA CYS A 715 1.08 -6.49 -18.28
C CYS A 715 1.11 -7.42 -19.49
N MET A 716 1.54 -6.90 -20.63
CA MET A 716 1.72 -7.70 -21.84
C MET A 716 3.17 -8.16 -21.94
N ILE A 717 3.37 -9.43 -22.26
CA ILE A 717 4.61 -9.95 -22.84
C ILE A 717 4.31 -10.41 -24.25
N SER A 718 5.07 -9.96 -25.23
CA SER A 718 4.89 -10.38 -26.61
C SER A 718 6.21 -10.71 -27.28
N ASN A 719 6.21 -11.75 -28.09
CA ASN A 719 7.29 -12.06 -29.01
C ASN A 719 6.95 -11.43 -30.37
N SER A 720 7.73 -10.44 -30.79
CA SER A 720 7.50 -9.67 -32.01
C SER A 720 8.82 -9.50 -32.75
N THR A 721 8.78 -9.59 -34.08
CA THR A 721 9.95 -9.36 -34.93
C THR A 721 10.47 -7.93 -34.86
N SER A 722 9.67 -6.98 -34.35
CA SER A 722 10.08 -5.58 -34.16
C SER A 722 11.24 -5.41 -33.17
N VAL A 723 11.56 -6.43 -32.36
CA VAL A 723 12.73 -6.41 -31.48
C VAL A 723 14.05 -6.30 -32.27
N ALA A 724 14.09 -6.73 -33.53
CA ALA A 724 15.25 -6.59 -34.41
C ALA A 724 15.72 -5.14 -34.58
N GLU A 725 14.81 -4.16 -34.51
CA GLU A 725 15.16 -2.72 -34.53
C GLU A 725 16.07 -2.34 -33.35
N VAL A 726 15.92 -3.00 -32.19
CA VAL A 726 16.75 -2.75 -31.01
C VAL A 726 18.18 -3.23 -31.25
N PHE A 727 18.33 -4.44 -31.79
CA PHE A 727 19.63 -5.02 -32.12
C PHE A 727 20.35 -4.23 -33.21
N SER A 728 19.65 -3.88 -34.29
CA SER A 728 20.22 -3.12 -35.41
C SER A 728 20.82 -1.77 -35.00
N ARG A 729 20.19 -1.07 -34.03
CA ARG A 729 20.74 0.18 -33.49
C ARG A 729 22.02 -0.03 -32.68
N ILE A 730 22.13 -1.15 -31.96
CA ILE A 730 23.31 -1.50 -31.16
C ILE A 730 24.44 -1.92 -32.10
N ASP A 731 24.14 -2.78 -33.07
CA ASP A 731 25.07 -3.27 -34.08
C ASP A 731 25.64 -2.14 -34.93
N HIS A 732 24.80 -1.19 -35.36
CA HIS A 732 25.28 -0.01 -36.08
C HIS A 732 26.33 0.79 -35.29
N LYS A 733 26.12 0.97 -33.98
CA LYS A 733 27.08 1.67 -33.11
C LYS A 733 28.34 0.84 -32.87
N PHE A 734 28.18 -0.46 -32.70
CA PHE A 734 29.28 -1.41 -32.58
C PHE A 734 30.19 -1.29 -33.81
N ASP A 735 29.62 -1.36 -35.00
CA ASP A 735 30.34 -1.33 -36.28
C ASP A 735 31.13 -0.02 -36.45
N LEU A 736 30.53 1.13 -36.10
CA LEU A 736 31.20 2.44 -36.14
C LEU A 736 32.45 2.49 -35.25
N MET A 737 32.39 1.91 -34.05
CA MET A 737 33.52 1.90 -33.12
C MET A 737 34.57 0.85 -33.51
N TYR A 738 34.12 -0.36 -33.88
CA TYR A 738 34.97 -1.50 -34.18
C TYR A 738 35.74 -1.31 -35.49
N ALA A 739 35.17 -0.62 -36.48
CA ALA A 739 35.85 -0.23 -37.72
C ALA A 739 37.10 0.62 -37.49
N LYS A 740 37.17 1.35 -36.36
CA LYS A 740 38.34 2.12 -35.94
C LYS A 740 39.16 1.45 -34.85
N ARG A 741 38.77 0.24 -34.42
CA ARG A 741 39.35 -0.47 -33.26
C ARG A 741 39.40 0.42 -32.01
N ALA A 742 38.43 1.32 -31.88
CA ALA A 742 38.36 2.21 -30.73
C ALA A 742 38.08 1.38 -29.46
N PHE A 743 38.81 1.65 -28.37
CA PHE A 743 38.68 1.00 -27.06
C PHE A 743 38.94 -0.52 -26.99
N VAL A 744 39.20 -1.21 -28.10
CA VAL A 744 39.43 -2.68 -28.15
C VAL A 744 40.60 -3.13 -27.25
N HIS A 745 41.66 -2.33 -27.16
CA HIS A 745 42.83 -2.64 -26.33
C HIS A 745 42.52 -2.82 -24.83
N TRP A 746 41.45 -2.19 -24.31
CA TRP A 746 41.02 -2.38 -22.91
C TRP A 746 40.45 -3.77 -22.67
N TYR A 747 39.84 -4.39 -23.68
CA TYR A 747 39.27 -5.73 -23.58
C TYR A 747 40.36 -6.79 -23.76
N VAL A 748 41.19 -6.62 -24.79
CA VAL A 748 42.32 -7.53 -25.06
C VAL A 748 43.35 -7.53 -23.93
N GLY A 749 43.58 -6.37 -23.29
CA GLY A 749 44.46 -6.24 -22.13
C GLY A 749 43.99 -7.01 -20.89
N GLU A 750 42.71 -7.41 -20.86
CA GLU A 750 42.08 -8.13 -19.75
C GLU A 750 41.83 -9.61 -20.10
N GLY A 751 42.56 -10.14 -21.09
CA GLY A 751 42.60 -11.57 -21.39
C GLY A 751 41.50 -12.09 -22.32
N MET A 752 40.74 -11.19 -22.96
CA MET A 752 39.77 -11.52 -24.01
C MET A 752 40.47 -11.56 -25.39
N GLU A 753 40.14 -12.53 -26.25
CA GLU A 753 40.69 -12.53 -27.60
C GLU A 753 39.97 -11.54 -28.51
N GLU A 754 40.70 -10.88 -29.43
CA GLU A 754 40.07 -9.92 -30.36
C GLU A 754 39.05 -10.60 -31.28
N GLY A 755 39.22 -11.89 -31.57
CA GLY A 755 38.32 -12.67 -32.42
C GLY A 755 36.88 -12.76 -31.89
N GLU A 756 36.70 -12.75 -30.57
CA GLU A 756 35.38 -12.84 -29.92
C GLU A 756 34.46 -11.66 -30.29
N PHE A 757 35.02 -10.48 -30.58
CA PHE A 757 34.23 -9.34 -31.05
C PHE A 757 33.58 -9.61 -32.40
N SER A 758 34.32 -10.25 -33.31
CA SER A 758 33.82 -10.57 -34.65
C SER A 758 32.79 -11.70 -34.57
N GLU A 759 33.05 -12.72 -33.75
CA GLU A 759 32.13 -13.84 -33.53
C GLU A 759 30.79 -13.39 -32.95
N ALA A 760 30.81 -12.60 -31.87
CA ALA A 760 29.59 -12.09 -31.25
C ALA A 760 28.80 -11.20 -32.23
N ARG A 761 29.49 -10.41 -33.06
CA ARG A 761 28.86 -9.56 -34.07
C ARG A 761 28.23 -10.37 -35.21
N GLU A 762 28.88 -11.43 -35.65
CA GLU A 762 28.37 -12.35 -36.68
C GLU A 762 27.13 -13.12 -36.18
N ASP A 763 27.13 -13.55 -34.92
CA ASP A 763 25.98 -14.23 -34.32
C ASP A 763 24.77 -13.30 -34.15
N LEU A 764 24.98 -12.03 -33.77
CA LEU A 764 23.91 -11.03 -33.77
C LEU A 764 23.40 -10.71 -35.18
N ALA A 765 24.29 -10.64 -36.19
CA ALA A 765 23.87 -10.49 -37.59
C ALA A 765 22.98 -11.66 -38.05
N ALA A 766 23.34 -12.89 -37.65
CA ALA A 766 22.54 -14.07 -37.92
C ALA A 766 21.18 -13.99 -37.22
N LEU A 767 21.14 -13.52 -35.96
CA LEU A 767 19.89 -13.30 -35.22
C LEU A 767 18.98 -12.26 -35.89
N GLU A 768 19.53 -11.15 -36.39
CA GLU A 768 18.75 -10.17 -37.16
C GLU A 768 18.12 -10.80 -38.39
N LYS A 769 18.90 -11.61 -39.11
CA LYS A 769 18.41 -12.36 -40.27
C LYS A 769 17.32 -13.36 -39.90
N ASP A 770 17.46 -14.06 -38.77
CA ASP A 770 16.43 -14.98 -38.26
C ASP A 770 15.09 -14.24 -38.05
N TYR A 771 15.12 -13.01 -37.51
CA TYR A 771 13.92 -12.17 -37.36
C TYR A 771 13.35 -11.67 -38.69
N GLU A 772 14.21 -11.32 -39.65
CA GLU A 772 13.80 -10.92 -41.00
C GLU A 772 13.11 -12.08 -41.73
N GLU A 773 13.67 -13.30 -41.66
CA GLU A 773 13.10 -14.49 -42.28
C GLU A 773 11.71 -14.81 -41.72
N VAL A 774 11.54 -14.78 -40.39
CA VAL A 774 10.23 -14.96 -39.75
C VAL A 774 9.25 -13.84 -40.11
N GLY A 775 9.73 -12.62 -40.31
CA GLY A 775 8.92 -11.51 -40.81
C GLY A 775 8.49 -11.68 -42.27
N ALA A 776 9.38 -12.25 -43.09
CA ALA A 776 9.27 -12.40 -44.54
C ALA A 776 8.49 -13.64 -44.99
N GLU A 777 8.18 -14.61 -44.12
CA GLU A 777 7.21 -15.69 -44.37
C GLU A 777 5.78 -15.13 -44.58
N CYS A 778 5.61 -14.37 -45.65
CA CYS A 778 4.39 -14.19 -46.42
C CYS A 778 4.65 -14.91 -47.75
N PRO A 779 3.89 -15.94 -48.15
CA PRO A 779 3.59 -16.04 -49.56
C PRO A 779 2.86 -14.74 -49.89
N VAL A 780 3.53 -13.82 -50.57
CA VAL A 780 2.82 -12.89 -51.43
C VAL A 780 1.99 -13.83 -52.31
N ASP A 781 0.66 -13.75 -52.20
CA ASP A 781 -0.21 -14.35 -53.20
C ASP A 781 0.34 -13.89 -54.56
N GLU A 782 1.08 -14.77 -55.23
CA GLU A 782 1.16 -14.73 -56.67
C GLU A 782 -0.31 -14.83 -57.07
N GLU A 783 -0.88 -13.67 -57.43
CA GLU A 783 -2.12 -13.59 -58.18
C GLU A 783 -1.94 -14.53 -59.38
N GLY A 784 -2.40 -15.76 -59.20
CA GLY A 784 -2.57 -16.72 -60.26
C GLY A 784 -3.51 -16.07 -61.27
N GLU A 785 -2.93 -15.70 -62.40
CA GLU A 785 -3.64 -15.65 -63.67
C GLU A 785 -4.29 -17.03 -63.88
N GLU A 786 -5.55 -17.15 -63.47
CA GLU A 786 -6.52 -18.13 -63.94
C GLU A 786 -7.89 -17.48 -63.77
N ASP A 787 -8.78 -17.37 -64.74
CA ASP A 787 -8.75 -17.48 -66.20
C ASP A 787 -10.13 -16.95 -66.61
N GLU A 788 -10.24 -16.38 -67.80
CA GLU A 788 -11.52 -16.11 -68.47
C GLU A 788 -12.39 -17.39 -68.49
N TYR A 789 -13.68 -17.29 -68.14
CA TYR A 789 -14.87 -17.75 -68.88
C TYR A 789 -16.14 -17.80 -68.01
#